data_AF-A0A0S8B1G9-F1
#
_entry.id   AF-A0A0S8B1G9-F1
#
_cell.length_a   1.000
_cell.length_b   1.000
_cell.length_c   1.000
_cell.angle_alpha   90.00
_cell.angle_beta   90.00
_cell.angle_gamma   90.00
#
_symmetry.space_group_name_H-M   'P 1'
#
loop_
_entity.id
_entity.type
_entity.pdbx_description
1 polymer ?
#
loop_
_entity_poly.entity_id
_entity_poly.type
_entity_poly.pdbx_seq_one_letter_code
_entity_poly.pdbx_strand_id
1 'polypeptide(L)'
;RYNKVVDIWSRCGDQVGKVMLDQLGSEETVDRNGKKVREEAFNSIYMMADSGARGSAAQIRQLAGMRGLMAKPDGSIIETPITANFREGLNVLQYFISTHGARKGLADTALKTANSGYLTRRLVDVTQDLVVTEDDCGTQDGIVMRALIEGGEVVEPLRERILGRVLATELVHPDTQDELYVAGTLLEEDHVEKIEELGIDEVKVRTPLTCSTRWGVCAHCYGRDLGRGSLVNVGEAIGVIAAQSIGEPGTQLTMRTFHIGGAASRTAVQSHVEAKSNGTVRFNPAMRYLSNAKGDKVVISRSGEIVVADDAGRERERHKVPYGATLHAADGDTAKAGKALANWDPHHRPIISEYAGTVRLEAVEDGVTVAKQIDDVTGLSTMVVIDAKRRGTTAAKGQRPSVKLINEAGDEVKIAGTDHAVNISFPVGAVIAVRDGQQVTVGDVLARIPQEVSKTRDITGGLPRVAELFEARSPKDAGMLAEVTGTVSFGKETKGKQRLVIRDVDGVEHEYLISKDKHVLVHDGQVVNKGELIVDGAVDAHDLLRLLGVQALARYIIDEVQDVYRLQGVKINDKHIEVIVRQMLRRVQIDDPGDTRFIQGEQVERADVLVENEKVEAEGKKPAAYLYMLLGITKASLSTDSFISAASFQETTRVLTEAAIMGKRDELRGLKENVIVGRLIPAGTGLAYHNIRKAQAEEPPLEMLPAGEEAPAAEATEGAAGGG
;
A
#
# COMPACT_ATOMS: atom_id res chain seq x y z
N ARG A 1 -17.44 21.81 18.74
CA ARG A 1 -17.15 21.82 20.21
C ARG A 1 -16.47 20.53 20.67
N TYR A 2 -17.14 19.37 20.62
CA TYR A 2 -16.62 18.07 21.11
C TYR A 2 -15.17 17.77 20.65
N ASN A 3 -14.88 17.82 19.33
CA ASN A 3 -13.53 17.58 18.81
C ASN A 3 -12.46 18.50 19.41
N LYS A 4 -12.78 19.80 19.56
CA LYS A 4 -11.86 20.79 20.14
C LYS A 4 -11.55 20.48 21.61
N VAL A 5 -12.54 20.01 22.37
CA VAL A 5 -12.36 19.62 23.79
C VAL A 5 -11.48 18.37 23.88
N VAL A 6 -11.75 17.36 23.06
CA VAL A 6 -10.93 16.14 22.98
C VAL A 6 -9.48 16.48 22.62
N ASP A 7 -9.25 17.38 21.65
CA ASP A 7 -7.89 17.79 21.26
C ASP A 7 -7.15 18.53 22.37
N ILE A 8 -7.84 19.41 23.11
CA ILE A 8 -7.24 20.10 24.25
C ILE A 8 -6.82 19.09 25.32
N TRP A 9 -7.68 18.12 25.64
CA TRP A 9 -7.36 17.09 26.63
C TRP A 9 -6.25 16.14 26.18
N SER A 10 -6.20 15.78 24.89
CA SER A 10 -5.10 14.99 24.33
C SER A 10 -3.77 15.72 24.49
N ARG A 11 -3.71 17.00 24.07
CA ARG A 11 -2.50 17.84 24.21
C ARG A 11 -2.08 18.01 25.67
N CYS A 12 -3.05 18.22 26.57
CA CYS A 12 -2.79 18.29 28.00
C CYS A 12 -2.16 16.99 28.52
N GLY A 13 -2.70 15.83 28.14
CA GLY A 13 -2.13 14.53 28.50
C GLY A 13 -0.70 14.32 27.99
N ASP A 14 -0.38 14.80 26.80
CA ASP A 14 0.97 14.68 26.24
C ASP A 14 1.96 15.63 26.92
N GLN A 15 1.53 16.87 27.22
CA GLN A 15 2.32 17.83 27.99
C GLN A 15 2.64 17.32 29.40
N VAL A 16 1.64 16.80 30.11
CA VAL A 16 1.83 16.19 31.44
C VAL A 16 2.78 15.00 31.36
N GLY A 17 2.64 14.15 30.34
CA GLY A 17 3.53 13.01 30.12
C GLY A 17 4.99 13.45 29.89
N LYS A 18 5.22 14.50 29.10
CA LYS A 18 6.55 15.04 28.84
C LYS A 18 7.19 15.60 30.11
N VAL A 19 6.48 16.49 30.82
CA VAL A 19 6.98 17.08 32.08
C VAL A 19 7.28 16.01 33.12
N MET A 20 6.42 15.00 33.23
CA MET A 20 6.61 13.88 34.14
C MET A 20 7.87 13.07 33.79
N LEU A 21 8.10 12.73 32.52
CA LEU A 21 9.30 12.00 32.11
C LEU A 21 10.58 12.83 32.32
N ASP A 22 10.55 14.12 31.99
CA ASP A 22 11.69 15.03 32.19
C ASP A 22 12.08 15.15 33.66
N GLN A 23 11.10 15.07 34.59
CA GLN A 23 11.36 15.05 36.03
C GLN A 23 11.79 13.67 36.53
N LEU A 24 11.21 12.60 35.99
CA LEU A 24 11.49 11.23 36.44
C LEU A 24 12.86 10.72 35.96
N GLY A 25 13.33 11.20 34.80
CA GLY A 25 14.58 10.79 34.18
C GLY A 25 15.81 11.57 34.65
N SER A 26 15.66 12.61 35.47
CA SER A 26 16.78 13.42 35.95
C SER A 26 16.70 13.72 37.44
N GLU A 27 17.81 13.63 38.15
CA GLU A 27 17.92 13.93 39.58
C GLU A 27 19.00 14.99 39.82
N GLU A 28 18.77 15.91 40.76
CA GLU A 28 19.81 16.85 41.21
C GLU A 28 20.69 16.17 42.24
N THR A 29 21.92 15.85 41.86
CA THR A 29 22.94 15.29 42.74
C THR A 29 24.02 16.32 43.03
N VAL A 30 24.75 16.12 44.12
CA VAL A 30 25.90 16.96 44.48
C VAL A 30 27.15 16.26 43.97
N ASP A 31 27.80 16.86 42.98
CA ASP A 31 29.07 16.37 42.45
C ASP A 31 30.16 16.45 43.53
N ARG A 32 31.27 15.74 43.33
CA ARG A 32 32.44 15.68 44.22
C ARG A 32 32.95 17.05 44.68
N ASN A 33 32.70 18.09 43.89
CA ASN A 33 33.11 19.47 44.16
C ASN A 33 32.06 20.31 44.93
N GLY A 34 30.98 19.69 45.44
CA GLY A 34 29.91 20.39 46.17
C GLY A 34 28.96 21.19 45.27
N LYS A 35 29.07 21.04 43.94
CA LYS A 35 28.22 21.72 42.96
C LYS A 35 27.01 20.83 42.64
N LYS A 36 25.83 21.44 42.58
CA LYS A 36 24.63 20.75 42.07
C LYS A 36 24.78 20.47 40.58
N VAL A 37 24.71 19.21 40.21
CA VAL A 37 24.71 18.73 38.82
C VAL A 37 23.44 17.92 38.60
N ARG A 38 22.91 17.97 37.38
CA ARG A 38 21.75 17.20 36.98
C ARG A 38 22.26 15.93 36.32
N GLU A 39 22.05 14.79 36.97
CA GLU A 39 22.43 13.47 36.47
C GLU A 39 21.18 12.68 36.07
N GLU A 40 21.36 11.62 35.28
CA GLU A 40 20.26 10.69 34.98
C GLU A 40 19.78 10.01 36.27
N ALA A 41 18.47 9.99 36.46
CA ALA A 41 17.87 9.46 37.67
C ALA A 41 17.91 7.92 37.67
N PHE A 42 18.32 7.34 38.80
CA PHE A 42 18.26 5.89 39.05
C PHE A 42 16.86 5.43 39.51
N ASN A 43 15.80 6.08 39.03
CA ASN A 43 14.44 5.67 39.32
C ASN A 43 14.15 4.31 38.66
N SER A 44 13.74 3.30 39.43
CA SER A 44 13.56 1.95 38.90
C SER A 44 12.52 1.86 37.78
N ILE A 45 11.44 2.65 37.82
CA ILE A 45 10.40 2.66 36.77
C ILE A 45 10.96 3.31 35.50
N TYR A 46 11.71 4.40 35.64
CA TYR A 46 12.39 5.04 34.51
C TYR A 46 13.40 4.08 33.88
N MET A 47 14.29 3.47 34.68
CA MET A 47 15.28 2.50 34.21
C MET A 47 14.64 1.31 33.50
N MET A 48 13.49 0.80 33.96
CA MET A 48 12.78 -0.31 33.31
C MET A 48 12.25 0.03 31.91
N ALA A 49 11.83 1.29 31.69
CA ALA A 49 11.37 1.75 30.39
C ALA A 49 12.52 2.20 29.48
N ASP A 50 13.52 2.89 30.04
CA ASP A 50 14.69 3.38 29.31
C ASP A 50 15.57 2.22 28.81
N SER A 51 15.79 1.19 29.65
CA SER A 51 16.47 -0.05 29.24
C SER A 51 15.69 -0.90 28.23
N GLY A 52 14.41 -0.58 27.97
CA GLY A 52 13.53 -1.39 27.14
C GLY A 52 13.13 -2.74 27.76
N ALA A 53 13.48 -3.01 29.01
CA ALA A 53 13.19 -4.29 29.68
C ALA A 53 11.69 -4.55 29.78
N ARG A 54 10.93 -3.58 30.33
CA ARG A 54 9.46 -3.61 30.37
C ARG A 54 8.92 -2.25 30.80
N GLY A 55 8.01 -1.70 30.01
CA GLY A 55 7.43 -0.40 30.32
C GLY A 55 7.44 0.49 29.08
N SER A 56 6.47 1.38 28.97
CA SER A 56 6.50 2.44 27.97
C SER A 56 6.19 3.78 28.60
N ALA A 57 6.63 4.87 27.96
CA ALA A 57 6.26 6.24 28.34
C ALA A 57 4.75 6.40 28.60
N ALA A 58 3.91 5.75 27.77
CA ALA A 58 2.47 5.76 27.93
C ALA A 58 2.00 5.04 29.21
N GLN A 59 2.63 3.93 29.60
CA GLN A 59 2.32 3.22 30.84
C GLN A 59 2.79 4.01 32.07
N ILE A 60 3.99 4.60 32.01
CA ILE A 60 4.51 5.46 33.09
C ILE A 60 3.60 6.68 33.28
N ARG A 61 3.12 7.27 32.19
CA ARG A 61 2.17 8.39 32.24
C ARG A 61 0.90 8.02 33.03
N GLN A 62 0.37 6.82 32.86
CA GLN A 62 -0.81 6.37 33.62
C GLN A 62 -0.49 6.15 35.11
N LEU A 63 0.76 5.79 35.45
CA LEU A 63 1.20 5.57 36.83
C LEU A 63 1.41 6.86 37.60
N ALA A 64 2.06 7.86 37.01
CA ALA A 64 2.56 9.04 37.72
C ALA A 64 2.12 10.40 37.15
N GLY A 65 1.56 10.45 35.94
CA GLY A 65 1.10 11.68 35.30
C GLY A 65 -0.42 11.80 35.37
N MET A 66 -1.09 11.35 34.30
CA MET A 66 -2.53 11.24 34.24
C MET A 66 -2.92 10.08 33.33
N ARG A 67 -4.07 9.44 33.58
CA ARG A 67 -4.52 8.33 32.74
C ARG A 67 -5.08 8.77 31.39
N GLY A 68 -5.70 9.95 31.32
CA GLY A 68 -6.12 10.58 30.07
C GLY A 68 -7.50 10.17 29.56
N LEU A 69 -7.68 10.24 28.23
CA LEU A 69 -8.95 10.01 27.54
C LEU A 69 -9.20 8.52 27.28
N MET A 70 -10.43 8.07 27.51
CA MET A 70 -10.84 6.67 27.33
C MET A 70 -11.79 6.52 26.14
N ALA A 71 -11.73 5.36 25.47
CA ALA A 71 -12.67 5.01 24.41
C ALA A 71 -13.95 4.33 24.95
N LYS A 72 -15.09 4.65 24.35
CA LYS A 72 -16.36 3.94 24.52
C LYS A 72 -16.36 2.60 23.75
N PRO A 73 -17.33 1.70 24.04
CA PRO A 73 -17.46 0.46 23.28
C PRO A 73 -17.69 0.66 21.77
N ASP A 74 -18.26 1.79 21.36
CA ASP A 74 -18.44 2.15 19.94
C ASP A 74 -17.15 2.66 19.26
N GLY A 75 -16.06 2.87 20.02
CA GLY A 75 -14.78 3.42 19.53
C GLY A 75 -14.66 4.95 19.62
N SER A 76 -15.73 5.67 19.93
CA SER A 76 -15.68 7.12 20.15
C SER A 76 -14.97 7.46 21.48
N ILE A 77 -14.34 8.63 21.54
CA ILE A 77 -13.62 9.07 22.74
C ILE A 77 -14.59 9.70 23.75
N ILE A 78 -14.42 9.43 25.03
CA ILE A 78 -15.21 10.08 26.08
C ILE A 78 -14.60 11.47 26.33
N GLU A 79 -15.40 12.53 26.21
CA GLU A 79 -14.91 13.91 26.38
C GLU A 79 -14.43 14.24 27.80
N THR A 80 -14.88 13.47 28.79
CA THR A 80 -14.46 13.57 30.20
C THR A 80 -13.21 12.73 30.45
N PRO A 81 -12.03 13.34 30.66
CA PRO A 81 -10.78 12.61 30.90
C PRO A 81 -10.69 12.08 32.33
N ILE A 82 -9.80 11.12 32.54
CA ILE A 82 -9.31 10.72 33.85
C ILE A 82 -8.05 11.54 34.15
N THR A 83 -8.20 12.59 34.94
CA THR A 83 -7.10 13.47 35.35
C THR A 83 -6.18 12.84 36.39
N ALA A 84 -6.70 11.89 37.19
CA ALA A 84 -5.92 11.17 38.18
C ALA A 84 -5.00 10.10 37.54
N ASN A 85 -3.98 9.70 38.30
CA ASN A 85 -3.09 8.58 37.97
C ASN A 85 -3.27 7.41 38.96
N PHE A 86 -2.59 6.29 38.72
CA PHE A 86 -2.71 5.12 39.60
C PHE A 86 -2.13 5.33 41.00
N ARG A 87 -1.14 6.22 41.16
CA ARG A 87 -0.59 6.56 42.48
C ARG A 87 -1.57 7.35 43.34
N GLU A 88 -2.33 8.26 42.74
CA GLU A 88 -3.37 9.05 43.40
C GLU A 88 -4.64 8.23 43.68
N GLY A 89 -4.89 7.20 42.86
CA GLY A 89 -6.09 6.39 42.91
C GLY A 89 -7.21 6.94 42.03
N LEU A 90 -8.19 6.08 41.71
CA LEU A 90 -9.32 6.41 40.84
C LEU A 90 -10.61 6.47 41.66
N ASN A 91 -11.42 7.50 41.43
CA ASN A 91 -12.78 7.52 41.99
C ASN A 91 -13.70 6.53 41.25
N VAL A 92 -14.88 6.26 41.82
CA VAL A 92 -15.83 5.26 41.29
C VAL A 92 -16.21 5.55 39.83
N LEU A 93 -16.43 6.81 39.47
CA LEU A 93 -16.81 7.20 38.11
C LEU A 93 -15.65 7.01 37.12
N GLN A 94 -14.45 7.44 37.47
CA GLN A 94 -13.24 7.28 36.65
C GLN A 94 -12.91 5.79 36.44
N TYR A 95 -13.01 4.99 37.50
CA TYR A 95 -12.84 3.55 37.42
C TYR A 95 -13.89 2.95 36.47
N PHE A 96 -15.18 3.26 36.65
CA PHE A 96 -16.26 2.77 35.80
C PHE A 96 -16.09 3.16 34.32
N ILE A 97 -15.69 4.39 34.04
CA ILE A 97 -15.35 4.85 32.68
C ILE A 97 -14.24 3.99 32.08
N SER A 98 -13.17 3.71 32.84
CA SER A 98 -12.05 2.89 32.37
C SER A 98 -12.44 1.42 32.07
N THR A 99 -13.46 0.89 32.75
CA THR A 99 -13.88 -0.51 32.56
C THR A 99 -14.44 -0.79 31.16
N HIS A 100 -15.05 0.21 30.51
CA HIS A 100 -15.64 0.04 29.18
C HIS A 100 -14.57 -0.27 28.13
N GLY A 101 -13.53 0.54 28.07
CA GLY A 101 -12.39 0.33 27.17
C GLY A 101 -11.63 -0.96 27.50
N ALA A 102 -11.44 -1.27 28.78
CA ALA A 102 -10.76 -2.50 29.20
C ALA A 102 -11.55 -3.76 28.81
N ARG A 103 -12.87 -3.80 29.06
CA ARG A 103 -13.72 -4.94 28.70
C ARG A 103 -13.79 -5.14 27.19
N LYS A 104 -13.92 -4.05 26.42
CA LYS A 104 -13.89 -4.12 24.95
C LYS A 104 -12.56 -4.68 24.46
N GLY A 105 -11.43 -4.19 24.97
CA GLY A 105 -10.11 -4.69 24.58
C GLY A 105 -9.94 -6.19 24.84
N LEU A 106 -10.37 -6.69 26.00
CA LEU A 106 -10.32 -8.13 26.31
C LEU A 106 -11.23 -8.96 25.40
N ALA A 107 -12.46 -8.49 25.16
CA ALA A 107 -13.40 -9.18 24.27
C ALA A 107 -12.89 -9.22 22.82
N ASP A 108 -12.36 -8.09 22.32
CA ASP A 108 -11.78 -8.00 20.97
C ASP A 108 -10.56 -8.91 20.85
N THR A 109 -9.71 -9.01 21.87
CA THR A 109 -8.57 -9.93 21.87
C THR A 109 -9.05 -11.38 21.71
N ALA A 110 -10.05 -11.78 22.50
CA ALA A 110 -10.58 -13.14 22.48
C ALA A 110 -11.23 -13.50 21.13
N LEU A 111 -11.96 -12.56 20.52
CA LEU A 111 -12.68 -12.80 19.26
C LEU A 111 -11.78 -12.67 18.02
N LYS A 112 -10.93 -11.65 17.95
CA LYS A 112 -10.14 -11.35 16.75
C LYS A 112 -8.95 -12.29 16.55
N THR A 113 -8.47 -12.95 17.62
CA THR A 113 -7.43 -13.98 17.51
C THR A 113 -7.84 -15.09 16.53
N ALA A 114 -9.12 -15.50 16.55
CA ALA A 114 -9.64 -16.51 15.63
C ALA A 114 -9.58 -16.05 14.16
N ASN A 115 -9.85 -14.77 13.88
CA ASN A 115 -9.78 -14.21 12.53
C ASN A 115 -8.33 -14.20 12.00
N SER A 116 -7.36 -13.90 12.86
CA SER A 116 -5.94 -13.96 12.50
C SER A 116 -5.47 -15.37 12.22
N GLY A 117 -5.77 -16.32 13.11
CA GLY A 117 -5.44 -17.73 12.89
C GLY A 117 -6.08 -18.30 11.62
N TYR A 118 -7.32 -17.89 11.33
CA TYR A 118 -8.01 -18.25 10.09
C TYR A 118 -7.33 -17.63 8.86
N LEU A 119 -6.89 -16.37 8.91
CA LEU A 119 -6.13 -15.75 7.83
C LEU A 119 -4.81 -16.51 7.58
N THR A 120 -4.05 -16.81 8.64
CA THR A 120 -2.80 -17.60 8.53
C THR A 120 -3.04 -18.93 7.85
N ARG A 121 -4.10 -19.65 8.22
CA ARG A 121 -4.49 -20.91 7.58
C ARG A 121 -4.72 -20.72 6.07
N ARG A 122 -5.51 -19.71 5.67
CA ARG A 122 -5.78 -19.41 4.25
C ARG A 122 -4.52 -19.04 3.48
N LEU A 123 -3.61 -18.27 4.10
CA LEU A 123 -2.34 -17.91 3.49
C LEU A 123 -1.48 -19.15 3.24
N VAL A 124 -1.42 -20.09 4.20
CA VAL A 124 -0.70 -21.36 4.00
C VAL A 124 -1.37 -22.18 2.89
N ASP A 125 -2.69 -22.29 2.88
CA ASP A 125 -3.42 -23.08 1.88
C ASP A 125 -3.17 -22.59 0.44
N VAL A 126 -3.00 -21.29 0.22
CA VAL A 126 -2.72 -20.73 -1.13
C VAL A 126 -1.24 -20.78 -1.50
N THR A 127 -0.32 -20.77 -0.53
CA THR A 127 1.12 -20.63 -0.78
C THR A 127 1.94 -21.89 -0.57
N GLN A 128 1.39 -22.92 0.07
CA GLN A 128 2.11 -24.14 0.41
C GLN A 128 2.88 -24.73 -0.77
N ASP A 129 2.33 -24.74 -1.99
CA ASP A 129 2.94 -25.37 -3.16
C ASP A 129 4.18 -24.61 -3.69
N LEU A 130 4.51 -23.46 -3.10
CA LEU A 130 5.61 -22.62 -3.52
C LEU A 130 6.90 -22.98 -2.78
N VAL A 131 7.73 -23.76 -3.46
CA VAL A 131 9.04 -24.23 -3.01
C VAL A 131 10.13 -23.64 -3.92
N VAL A 132 11.34 -23.46 -3.38
CA VAL A 132 12.51 -23.15 -4.20
C VAL A 132 12.92 -24.41 -4.97
N THR A 133 12.76 -24.42 -6.30
CA THR A 133 12.94 -25.62 -7.11
C THR A 133 14.21 -25.63 -7.94
N GLU A 134 14.71 -24.44 -8.29
CA GLU A 134 15.91 -24.25 -9.10
C GLU A 134 16.77 -23.12 -8.51
N ASP A 135 18.02 -23.02 -8.94
CA ASP A 135 18.94 -22.02 -8.41
C ASP A 135 18.70 -20.65 -9.08
N ASP A 136 18.69 -20.63 -10.41
CA ASP A 136 18.47 -19.43 -11.22
C ASP A 136 17.52 -19.69 -12.40
N CYS A 137 16.47 -18.87 -12.54
CA CYS A 137 15.58 -18.88 -13.70
C CYS A 137 16.05 -18.01 -14.87
N GLY A 138 17.21 -17.32 -14.75
CA GLY A 138 17.81 -16.51 -15.81
C GLY A 138 17.10 -15.19 -16.13
N THR A 139 16.08 -14.80 -15.36
CA THR A 139 15.33 -13.57 -15.62
C THR A 139 16.15 -12.32 -15.30
N GLN A 140 16.14 -11.35 -16.22
CA GLN A 140 16.67 -9.99 -16.01
C GLN A 140 15.57 -9.01 -15.56
N ASP A 141 14.33 -9.49 -15.44
CA ASP A 141 13.21 -8.71 -14.94
C ASP A 141 13.26 -8.62 -13.41
N GLY A 142 13.02 -7.41 -12.92
CA GLY A 142 13.08 -7.09 -11.52
C GLY A 142 12.23 -5.87 -11.20
N ILE A 143 12.14 -5.56 -9.91
CA ILE A 143 11.48 -4.37 -9.41
C ILE A 143 12.56 -3.37 -8.99
N VAL A 144 12.38 -2.11 -9.41
CA VAL A 144 13.20 -1.00 -8.91
C VAL A 144 12.79 -0.70 -7.47
N MET A 145 13.73 -0.90 -6.54
CA MET A 145 13.57 -0.59 -5.13
C MET A 145 14.17 0.77 -4.81
N ARG A 146 13.48 1.54 -3.98
CA ARG A 146 13.87 2.86 -3.50
C ARG A 146 13.63 2.94 -1.99
N ALA A 147 14.32 3.84 -1.31
CA ALA A 147 14.00 4.16 0.08
C ALA A 147 12.52 4.59 0.19
N LEU A 148 11.84 4.12 1.23
CA LEU A 148 10.47 4.53 1.50
C LEU A 148 10.50 5.81 2.32
N ILE A 149 10.06 6.90 1.69
CA ILE A 149 10.07 8.23 2.29
C ILE A 149 8.62 8.73 2.39
N GLU A 150 8.17 8.98 3.62
CA GLU A 150 6.82 9.51 3.89
C GLU A 150 6.92 10.77 4.75
N GLY A 151 6.32 11.87 4.30
CA GLY A 151 6.31 13.13 5.05
C GLY A 151 7.72 13.65 5.40
N GLY A 152 8.68 13.38 4.50
CA GLY A 152 10.10 13.71 4.64
C GLY A 152 10.82 13.01 5.77
N GLU A 153 10.26 11.96 6.34
CA GLU A 153 11.02 10.98 7.12
C GLU A 153 11.29 9.75 6.26
N VAL A 154 12.54 9.27 6.29
CA VAL A 154 12.89 7.97 5.73
C VAL A 154 12.32 6.93 6.68
N VAL A 155 11.17 6.35 6.31
CA VAL A 155 10.49 5.31 7.09
C VAL A 155 11.28 4.01 7.01
N GLU A 156 11.76 3.69 5.81
CA GLU A 156 12.60 2.53 5.57
C GLU A 156 13.73 2.89 4.59
N PRO A 157 15.01 2.81 5.01
CA PRO A 157 16.13 3.15 4.16
C PRO A 157 16.31 2.10 3.06
N LEU A 158 16.91 2.51 1.93
CA LEU A 158 17.19 1.61 0.80
C LEU A 158 17.95 0.36 1.25
N ARG A 159 18.93 0.52 2.17
CA ARG A 159 19.73 -0.58 2.70
C ARG A 159 18.90 -1.73 3.28
N GLU A 160 17.86 -1.43 4.05
CA GLU A 160 17.02 -2.45 4.68
C GLU A 160 16.17 -3.20 3.63
N ARG A 161 15.74 -2.49 2.57
CA ARG A 161 14.89 -3.07 1.51
C ARG A 161 15.64 -3.98 0.54
N ILE A 162 16.90 -3.67 0.26
CA ILE A 162 17.73 -4.41 -0.71
C ILE A 162 18.56 -5.52 -0.07
N LEU A 163 18.80 -5.47 1.25
CA LEU A 163 19.59 -6.47 1.96
C LEU A 163 19.05 -7.90 1.73
N GLY A 164 19.94 -8.79 1.30
CA GLY A 164 19.61 -10.18 1.02
C GLY A 164 18.74 -10.37 -0.22
N ARG A 165 18.68 -9.39 -1.13
CA ARG A 165 18.13 -9.55 -2.49
C ARG A 165 19.25 -9.69 -3.52
N VAL A 166 18.88 -10.14 -4.72
CA VAL A 166 19.82 -10.33 -5.84
C VAL A 166 19.60 -9.25 -6.89
N LEU A 167 20.68 -8.71 -7.44
CA LEU A 167 20.64 -7.73 -8.52
C LEU A 167 20.06 -8.33 -9.80
N ALA A 168 19.11 -7.62 -10.42
CA ALA A 168 18.54 -8.02 -11.72
C ALA A 168 19.38 -7.55 -12.91
N THR A 169 20.01 -6.38 -12.77
CA THR A 169 20.92 -5.77 -13.74
C THR A 169 22.21 -5.36 -13.05
N GLU A 170 23.27 -5.15 -13.81
CA GLU A 170 24.53 -4.60 -13.30
C GLU A 170 24.30 -3.27 -12.59
N LEU A 171 25.03 -3.05 -11.49
CA LEU A 171 25.00 -1.80 -10.75
C LEU A 171 26.27 -1.03 -11.09
N VAL A 172 26.10 0.18 -11.61
CA VAL A 172 27.20 1.05 -12.06
C VAL A 172 27.54 2.09 -11.00
N HIS A 173 28.82 2.45 -10.91
CA HIS A 173 29.30 3.53 -10.06
C HIS A 173 28.81 4.88 -10.59
N PRO A 174 28.23 5.77 -9.76
CA PRO A 174 27.67 7.04 -10.23
C PRO A 174 28.73 7.94 -10.91
N ASP A 175 29.89 8.12 -10.28
CA ASP A 175 30.94 9.01 -10.79
C ASP A 175 31.79 8.42 -11.92
N THR A 176 32.28 7.17 -11.77
CA THR A 176 33.23 6.59 -12.73
C THR A 176 32.55 5.88 -13.90
N GLN A 177 31.25 5.58 -13.78
CA GLN A 177 30.49 4.74 -14.72
C GLN A 177 31.05 3.32 -14.88
N ASP A 178 31.96 2.90 -14.00
CA ASP A 178 32.47 1.53 -13.98
C ASP A 178 31.44 0.60 -13.33
N GLU A 179 31.48 -0.68 -13.72
CA GLU A 179 30.64 -1.71 -13.12
C GLU A 179 31.06 -1.96 -11.66
N LEU A 180 30.16 -1.69 -10.71
CA LEU A 180 30.39 -1.90 -9.28
C LEU A 180 30.09 -3.36 -8.89
N TYR A 181 28.95 -3.87 -9.34
CA TYR A 181 28.51 -5.25 -9.10
C TYR A 181 27.81 -5.83 -10.33
N VAL A 182 28.16 -7.07 -10.66
CA VAL A 182 27.56 -7.83 -11.76
C VAL A 182 26.10 -8.16 -11.48
N ALA A 183 25.31 -8.32 -12.54
CA ALA A 183 23.96 -8.89 -12.43
C ALA A 183 24.01 -10.28 -11.77
N GLY A 184 23.03 -10.61 -10.93
CA GLY A 184 23.02 -11.87 -10.18
C GLY A 184 23.79 -11.85 -8.86
N THR A 185 24.45 -10.74 -8.50
CA THR A 185 25.12 -10.62 -7.18
C THR A 185 24.10 -10.58 -6.04
N LEU A 186 24.34 -11.39 -5.00
CA LEU A 186 23.60 -11.33 -3.73
C LEU A 186 24.08 -10.13 -2.91
N LEU A 187 23.16 -9.26 -2.52
CA LEU A 187 23.46 -8.08 -1.71
C LEU A 187 23.60 -8.46 -0.24
N GLU A 188 24.82 -8.42 0.26
CA GLU A 188 25.21 -8.64 1.65
C GLU A 188 25.45 -7.29 2.35
N GLU A 189 25.70 -7.30 3.65
CA GLU A 189 25.89 -6.12 4.48
C GLU A 189 26.96 -5.18 3.90
N ASP A 190 28.14 -5.70 3.53
CA ASP A 190 29.23 -4.92 2.93
C ASP A 190 28.84 -4.28 1.59
N HIS A 191 28.08 -5.01 0.76
CA HIS A 191 27.60 -4.49 -0.53
C HIS A 191 26.64 -3.33 -0.31
N VAL A 192 25.73 -3.49 0.65
CA VAL A 192 24.71 -2.50 0.95
C VAL A 192 25.30 -1.25 1.60
N GLU A 193 26.28 -1.40 2.50
CA GLU A 193 27.02 -0.25 3.06
C GLU A 193 27.70 0.55 1.95
N LYS A 194 28.39 -0.13 1.02
CA LYS A 194 29.04 0.54 -0.12
C LYS A 194 28.03 1.24 -1.05
N ILE A 195 26.87 0.63 -1.32
CA ILE A 195 25.78 1.26 -2.09
C ILE A 195 25.27 2.52 -1.38
N GLU A 196 25.16 2.49 -0.06
CA GLU A 196 24.73 3.64 0.74
C GLU A 196 25.78 4.76 0.75
N GLU A 197 27.06 4.42 0.94
CA GLU A 197 28.21 5.33 0.89
C GLU A 197 28.32 6.03 -0.47
N LEU A 198 28.12 5.28 -1.55
CA LEU A 198 28.23 5.79 -2.93
C LEU A 198 27.07 6.68 -3.37
N GLY A 199 26.04 6.87 -2.54
CA GLY A 199 24.97 7.78 -2.93
C GLY A 199 23.90 7.17 -3.84
N ILE A 200 23.84 5.84 -4.03
CA ILE A 200 22.90 5.21 -4.96
C ILE A 200 21.48 5.23 -4.38
N ASP A 201 20.50 5.70 -5.16
CA ASP A 201 19.12 5.92 -4.71
C ASP A 201 18.14 4.83 -5.12
N GLU A 202 18.44 4.13 -6.21
CA GLU A 202 17.59 3.08 -6.73
C GLU A 202 18.40 1.87 -7.19
N VAL A 203 17.86 0.69 -6.93
CA VAL A 203 18.49 -0.58 -7.30
C VAL A 203 17.42 -1.51 -7.88
N LYS A 204 17.68 -2.05 -9.07
CA LYS A 204 16.79 -3.04 -9.70
C LYS A 204 17.12 -4.43 -9.17
N VAL A 205 16.23 -4.98 -8.36
CA VAL A 205 16.40 -6.29 -7.71
C VAL A 205 15.43 -7.33 -8.26
N ARG A 206 15.84 -8.59 -8.20
CA ARG A 206 14.97 -9.72 -8.50
C ARG A 206 13.95 -9.92 -7.38
N THR A 207 12.79 -10.45 -7.75
CA THR A 207 11.68 -10.69 -6.84
C THR A 207 11.02 -12.03 -7.19
N PRO A 208 10.37 -12.71 -6.22
CA PRO A 208 9.52 -13.85 -6.52
C PRO A 208 8.45 -13.51 -7.58
N LEU A 209 7.97 -12.26 -7.67
CA LEU A 209 6.94 -11.88 -8.63
C LEU A 209 7.38 -12.01 -10.09
N THR A 210 8.60 -11.56 -10.43
CA THR A 210 9.16 -11.59 -11.79
C THR A 210 9.85 -12.91 -12.13
N CYS A 211 9.83 -13.89 -11.22
CA CYS A 211 10.47 -15.17 -11.40
C CYS A 211 9.83 -15.98 -12.56
N SER A 212 10.66 -16.41 -13.49
CA SER A 212 10.27 -17.16 -14.70
C SER A 212 10.05 -18.65 -14.46
N THR A 213 10.47 -19.18 -13.30
CA THR A 213 10.18 -20.57 -12.89
C THR A 213 8.68 -20.88 -13.00
N ARG A 214 8.35 -22.01 -13.63
CA ARG A 214 6.97 -22.44 -13.87
C ARG A 214 6.28 -22.90 -12.59
N TRP A 215 6.85 -23.94 -11.97
CA TRP A 215 6.35 -24.53 -10.73
C TRP A 215 7.37 -24.30 -9.63
N GLY A 216 7.13 -23.26 -8.83
CA GLY A 216 8.03 -22.80 -7.78
C GLY A 216 8.66 -21.44 -8.08
N VAL A 217 9.80 -21.21 -7.44
CA VAL A 217 10.62 -19.98 -7.54
C VAL A 217 12.09 -20.39 -7.52
N CYS A 218 12.95 -19.63 -8.19
CA CYS A 218 14.39 -19.87 -8.13
C CYS A 218 15.03 -19.21 -6.90
N ALA A 219 16.16 -19.74 -6.43
CA ALA A 219 16.86 -19.21 -5.27
C ALA A 219 17.24 -17.73 -5.44
N HIS A 220 17.71 -17.34 -6.62
CA HIS A 220 18.11 -15.96 -6.91
C HIS A 220 16.95 -14.95 -6.87
N CYS A 221 15.74 -15.34 -7.27
CA CYS A 221 14.57 -14.45 -7.22
C CYS A 221 14.06 -14.23 -5.80
N TYR A 222 14.29 -15.17 -4.88
CA TYR A 222 13.95 -15.02 -3.46
C TYR A 222 15.08 -14.36 -2.65
N GLY A 223 16.33 -14.68 -3.00
CA GLY A 223 17.55 -14.20 -2.36
C GLY A 223 17.85 -14.94 -1.05
N ARG A 224 18.27 -14.18 -0.04
CA ARG A 224 18.71 -14.68 1.27
C ARG A 224 17.56 -15.24 2.09
N ASP A 225 17.80 -16.39 2.71
CA ASP A 225 16.99 -16.93 3.80
C ASP A 225 17.24 -16.09 5.07
N LEU A 226 16.21 -15.42 5.56
CA LEU A 226 16.29 -14.53 6.72
C LEU A 226 16.49 -15.28 8.05
N GLY A 227 16.22 -16.59 8.09
CA GLY A 227 16.43 -17.41 9.28
C GLY A 227 17.88 -17.90 9.41
N ARG A 228 18.54 -18.23 8.29
CA ARG A 228 19.91 -18.78 8.28
C ARG A 228 20.98 -17.77 7.85
N GLY A 229 20.59 -16.70 7.17
CA GLY A 229 21.52 -15.67 6.71
C GLY A 229 22.37 -16.06 5.50
N SER A 230 22.05 -17.15 4.79
CA SER A 230 22.69 -17.55 3.52
C SER A 230 21.68 -17.47 2.36
N LEU A 231 22.16 -17.62 1.12
CA LEU A 231 21.26 -17.79 -0.03
C LEU A 231 20.29 -18.95 0.24
N VAL A 232 19.01 -18.78 -0.13
CA VAL A 232 18.01 -19.80 0.14
C VAL A 232 18.36 -21.12 -0.55
N ASN A 233 18.22 -22.23 0.18
CA ASN A 233 18.51 -23.55 -0.36
C ASN A 233 17.41 -24.02 -1.31
N VAL A 234 17.81 -24.75 -2.35
CA VAL A 234 16.86 -25.51 -3.19
C VAL A 234 16.15 -26.54 -2.31
N GLY A 235 14.82 -26.54 -2.37
CA GLY A 235 13.93 -27.33 -1.53
C GLY A 235 13.29 -26.57 -0.38
N GLU A 236 13.68 -25.32 -0.09
CA GLU A 236 13.07 -24.57 1.00
C GLU A 236 11.60 -24.20 0.67
N ALA A 237 10.69 -24.45 1.62
CA ALA A 237 9.26 -24.22 1.47
C ALA A 237 8.89 -22.75 1.76
N ILE A 238 9.39 -21.83 0.92
CA ILE A 238 9.27 -20.38 1.13
C ILE A 238 7.82 -19.87 1.17
N GLY A 239 6.87 -20.58 0.54
CA GLY A 239 5.45 -20.27 0.63
C GLY A 239 4.90 -20.36 2.05
N VAL A 240 5.17 -21.49 2.73
CA VAL A 240 4.75 -21.69 4.13
C VAL A 240 5.43 -20.67 5.06
N ILE A 241 6.72 -20.41 4.84
CA ILE A 241 7.48 -19.41 5.60
C ILE A 241 6.85 -18.02 5.42
N ALA A 242 6.54 -17.61 4.19
CA ALA A 242 5.91 -16.32 3.93
C ALA A 242 4.54 -16.17 4.60
N ALA A 243 3.70 -17.21 4.53
CA ALA A 243 2.41 -17.21 5.20
C ALA A 243 2.53 -17.10 6.73
N GLN A 244 3.51 -17.78 7.34
CA GLN A 244 3.77 -17.72 8.78
C GLN A 244 4.34 -16.36 9.21
N SER A 245 5.29 -15.81 8.45
CA SER A 245 5.89 -14.48 8.69
C SER A 245 4.87 -13.34 8.65
N ILE A 246 3.72 -13.53 8.00
CA ILE A 246 2.61 -12.56 7.99
C ILE A 246 1.59 -12.90 9.09
N GLY A 247 1.25 -14.18 9.22
CA GLY A 247 0.18 -14.65 10.09
C GLY A 247 0.49 -14.67 11.59
N GLU A 248 1.72 -15.05 11.99
CA GLU A 248 2.12 -15.06 13.41
C GLU A 248 2.14 -13.63 13.97
N PRO A 249 2.81 -12.64 13.31
CA PRO A 249 2.77 -11.29 13.80
C PRO A 249 1.36 -10.72 13.76
N GLY A 250 0.55 -11.04 12.75
CA GLY A 250 -0.86 -10.64 12.69
C GLY A 250 -1.65 -11.08 13.93
N THR A 251 -1.37 -12.28 14.44
CA THR A 251 -2.01 -12.82 15.64
C THR A 251 -1.47 -12.11 16.88
N GLN A 252 -0.16 -11.88 16.93
CA GLN A 252 0.48 -11.12 18.00
C GLN A 252 -0.07 -9.68 18.10
N LEU A 253 -0.34 -9.03 16.97
CA LEU A 253 -0.95 -7.69 16.91
C LEU A 253 -2.35 -7.67 17.54
N THR A 254 -3.14 -8.71 17.28
CA THR A 254 -4.47 -8.84 17.91
C THR A 254 -4.40 -9.08 19.42
N MET A 255 -3.29 -9.59 19.94
CA MET A 255 -3.11 -9.82 21.38
C MET A 255 -2.47 -8.62 22.10
N ARG A 256 -1.43 -8.00 21.54
CA ARG A 256 -0.67 -6.93 22.23
C ARG A 256 -1.42 -5.60 22.29
N THR A 257 -2.08 -5.21 21.19
CA THR A 257 -2.59 -3.84 21.03
C THR A 257 -3.83 -3.56 21.88
N PHE A 258 -4.60 -4.60 22.17
CA PHE A 258 -5.91 -4.46 22.81
C PHE A 258 -5.82 -4.44 24.34
N HIS A 259 -4.60 -4.50 24.90
CA HIS A 259 -4.35 -4.50 26.34
C HIS A 259 -3.95 -3.12 26.90
N ILE A 260 -4.01 -2.04 26.10
CA ILE A 260 -3.67 -0.67 26.53
C ILE A 260 -4.75 -0.04 27.44
N GLY A 261 -5.70 -0.83 27.94
CA GLY A 261 -6.64 -0.43 29.01
C GLY A 261 -7.61 0.69 28.62
N GLY A 262 -7.89 0.84 27.32
CA GLY A 262 -8.85 1.82 26.80
C GLY A 262 -8.32 3.24 26.60
N ALA A 263 -7.04 3.50 26.87
CA ALA A 263 -6.44 4.82 26.69
C ALA A 263 -6.29 5.15 25.19
N ALA A 264 -6.89 6.26 24.75
CA ALA A 264 -6.81 6.75 23.38
C ALA A 264 -5.70 7.80 23.25
N SER A 265 -4.91 7.72 22.18
CA SER A 265 -3.98 8.77 21.76
C SER A 265 -4.32 9.19 20.33
N ARG A 266 -4.37 10.50 20.07
CA ARG A 266 -4.70 11.05 18.75
C ARG A 266 -3.45 11.74 18.18
N THR A 267 -3.03 11.33 16.99
CA THR A 267 -1.97 12.03 16.24
C THR A 267 -2.51 13.36 15.72
N ALA A 268 -1.75 14.45 15.90
CA ALA A 268 -2.11 15.78 15.39
C ALA A 268 -2.10 15.80 13.85
N VAL A 269 -3.08 16.46 13.24
CA VAL A 269 -3.16 16.63 11.78
C VAL A 269 -2.13 17.68 11.34
N GLN A 270 -1.26 17.33 10.40
CA GLN A 270 -0.26 18.23 9.83
C GLN A 270 -0.90 19.28 8.90
N SER A 271 -0.43 20.53 9.00
CA SER A 271 -0.93 21.68 8.23
C SER A 271 0.16 22.40 7.42
N HIS A 272 1.40 21.93 7.51
CA HIS A 272 2.56 22.50 6.85
C HIS A 272 3.65 21.45 6.73
N VAL A 273 4.58 21.70 5.82
CA VAL A 273 5.78 20.91 5.57
C VAL A 273 6.97 21.83 5.69
N GLU A 274 7.96 21.38 6.46
CA GLU A 274 9.26 22.03 6.61
C GLU A 274 10.36 21.05 6.18
N ALA A 275 11.42 21.56 5.59
CA ALA A 275 12.61 20.78 5.28
C ALA A 275 13.27 20.33 6.58
N LYS A 276 13.59 19.05 6.72
CA LYS A 276 14.29 18.52 7.91
C LYS A 276 15.81 18.55 7.75
N SER A 277 16.27 18.65 6.51
CA SER A 277 17.64 18.51 6.06
C SER A 277 18.02 19.67 5.15
N ASN A 278 19.32 19.91 5.06
CA ASN A 278 19.86 20.84 4.07
C ASN A 278 19.91 20.16 2.70
N GLY A 279 19.57 20.90 1.64
CA GLY A 279 19.62 20.40 0.27
C GLY A 279 19.00 21.36 -0.74
N THR A 280 18.89 20.93 -1.99
CA THR A 280 18.21 21.62 -3.07
C THR A 280 16.80 21.05 -3.25
N VAL A 281 15.81 21.92 -3.26
CA VAL A 281 14.40 21.56 -3.49
C VAL A 281 14.20 21.22 -4.96
N ARG A 282 13.62 20.06 -5.25
CA ARG A 282 13.21 19.61 -6.57
C ARG A 282 11.74 19.25 -6.59
N PHE A 283 11.05 19.57 -7.68
CA PHE A 283 9.66 19.12 -7.87
C PHE A 283 9.60 17.87 -8.73
N ASN A 284 8.70 16.93 -8.42
CA ASN A 284 8.49 15.79 -9.31
C ASN A 284 7.87 16.25 -10.65
N PRO A 285 8.00 15.48 -11.75
CA PRO A 285 7.49 15.89 -13.06
C PRO A 285 5.96 16.07 -13.15
N ALA A 286 5.21 15.40 -12.29
CA ALA A 286 3.76 15.55 -12.16
C ALA A 286 3.33 16.79 -11.36
N MET A 287 4.27 17.48 -10.70
CA MET A 287 4.03 18.70 -9.93
C MET A 287 3.65 19.85 -10.87
N ARG A 288 2.40 20.28 -10.80
CA ARG A 288 1.87 21.44 -11.53
C ARG A 288 1.45 22.49 -10.51
N TYR A 289 1.89 23.73 -10.71
CA TYR A 289 1.54 24.85 -9.86
C TYR A 289 1.27 26.10 -10.70
N LEU A 290 0.46 27.00 -10.14
CA LEU A 290 0.15 28.30 -10.71
C LEU A 290 0.67 29.39 -9.79
N SER A 291 1.10 30.52 -10.36
CA SER A 291 1.52 31.69 -9.57
C SER A 291 0.35 32.67 -9.49
N ASN A 292 -0.12 32.96 -8.29
CA ASN A 292 -1.18 33.94 -8.06
C ASN A 292 -0.62 35.37 -8.20
N ALA A 293 -1.50 36.38 -8.31
CA ALA A 293 -1.12 37.80 -8.44
C ALA A 293 -0.25 38.32 -7.28
N LYS A 294 -0.29 37.64 -6.12
CA LYS A 294 0.55 37.93 -4.94
C LYS A 294 1.96 37.35 -5.02
N GLY A 295 2.26 36.55 -6.05
CA GLY A 295 3.52 35.81 -6.20
C GLY A 295 3.54 34.45 -5.50
N ASP A 296 2.47 34.10 -4.77
CA ASP A 296 2.33 32.80 -4.12
C ASP A 296 2.11 31.70 -5.16
N LYS A 297 2.86 30.59 -5.04
CA LYS A 297 2.74 29.43 -5.92
C LYS A 297 1.73 28.44 -5.31
N VAL A 298 0.66 28.15 -6.02
CA VAL A 298 -0.42 27.27 -5.57
C VAL A 298 -0.41 25.98 -6.38
N VAL A 299 -0.41 24.83 -5.70
CA VAL A 299 -0.35 23.51 -6.35
C VAL A 299 -1.70 23.14 -6.96
N ILE A 300 -1.69 22.72 -8.23
CA ILE A 300 -2.88 22.22 -8.95
C ILE A 300 -2.82 20.73 -9.32
N SER A 301 -1.66 20.09 -9.12
CA SER A 301 -1.51 18.63 -9.22
C SER A 301 -1.93 17.91 -7.93
N ARG A 302 -2.50 16.71 -8.06
CA ARG A 302 -2.86 15.85 -6.91
C ARG A 302 -1.76 14.86 -6.53
N SER A 303 -0.90 14.53 -7.48
CA SER A 303 0.30 13.70 -7.34
C SER A 303 1.58 14.55 -7.16
N GLY A 304 1.41 15.80 -6.74
CA GLY A 304 2.51 16.72 -6.52
C GLY A 304 3.37 16.32 -5.33
N GLU A 305 4.69 16.27 -5.54
CA GLU A 305 5.66 15.95 -4.50
C GLU A 305 6.82 16.94 -4.55
N ILE A 306 7.26 17.35 -3.36
CA ILE A 306 8.50 18.10 -3.16
C ILE A 306 9.56 17.11 -2.70
N VAL A 307 10.67 17.06 -3.43
CA VAL A 307 11.85 16.28 -3.08
C VAL A 307 12.93 17.25 -2.60
N VAL A 308 13.58 16.98 -1.48
CA VAL A 308 14.81 17.70 -1.09
C VAL A 308 15.98 16.80 -1.43
N ALA A 309 16.76 17.20 -2.43
CA ALA A 309 17.95 16.50 -2.87
C ALA A 309 19.22 17.08 -2.22
N ASP A 310 20.26 16.30 -2.03
CA ASP A 310 21.56 16.83 -1.62
C ASP A 310 22.37 17.41 -2.81
N ASP A 311 23.61 17.83 -2.54
CA ASP A 311 24.50 18.41 -3.55
C ASP A 311 24.88 17.41 -4.67
N ALA A 312 24.79 16.11 -4.40
CA ALA A 312 25.01 15.03 -5.37
C ALA A 312 23.71 14.67 -6.14
N GLY A 313 22.59 15.32 -5.82
CA GLY A 313 21.29 15.06 -6.43
C GLY A 313 20.52 13.91 -5.81
N ARG A 314 21.00 13.33 -4.69
CA ARG A 314 20.35 12.22 -3.99
C ARG A 314 19.14 12.69 -3.20
N GLU A 315 18.04 11.95 -3.29
CA GLU A 315 16.80 12.30 -2.60
C GLU A 315 16.90 12.04 -1.08
N ARG A 316 16.91 13.09 -0.27
CA ARG A 316 16.91 12.99 1.20
C ARG A 316 15.51 13.01 1.80
N GLU A 317 14.63 13.81 1.21
CA GLU A 317 13.26 13.96 1.68
C GLU A 317 12.30 13.93 0.51
N ARG A 318 11.13 13.35 0.73
CA ARG A 318 10.01 13.38 -0.18
C ARG A 318 8.76 13.73 0.61
N HIS A 319 8.13 14.82 0.22
CA HIS A 319 6.95 15.36 0.85
C HIS A 319 5.82 15.41 -0.16
N LYS A 320 4.75 14.66 0.09
CA LYS A 320 3.53 14.75 -0.71
C LYS A 320 2.83 16.06 -0.41
N VAL A 321 2.48 16.80 -1.45
CA VAL A 321 1.83 18.10 -1.32
C VAL A 321 0.40 18.01 -1.83
N PRO A 322 -0.60 18.36 -1.01
CA PRO A 322 -2.00 18.29 -1.43
C PRO A 322 -2.34 19.39 -2.44
N TYR A 323 -3.40 19.13 -3.23
CA TYR A 323 -3.99 20.14 -4.11
C TYR A 323 -4.37 21.39 -3.33
N GLY A 324 -3.97 22.55 -3.85
CA GLY A 324 -4.19 23.86 -3.27
C GLY A 324 -3.32 24.23 -2.08
N ALA A 325 -2.27 23.45 -1.80
CA ALA A 325 -1.22 23.91 -0.92
C ALA A 325 -0.50 25.13 -1.53
N THR A 326 -0.04 26.03 -0.66
CA THR A 326 0.80 27.16 -1.06
C THR A 326 2.26 26.76 -0.86
N LEU A 327 3.04 26.83 -1.93
CA LEU A 327 4.47 26.56 -1.93
C LEU A 327 5.25 27.82 -1.54
N HIS A 328 6.14 27.66 -0.58
CA HIS A 328 7.10 28.70 -0.15
C HIS A 328 8.47 28.52 -0.81
N ALA A 329 8.78 27.31 -1.27
CA ALA A 329 10.02 27.01 -1.99
C ALA A 329 9.82 27.00 -3.51
N ALA A 330 10.89 27.31 -4.26
CA ALA A 330 10.94 27.16 -5.71
C ALA A 330 11.72 25.90 -6.12
N ASP A 331 11.50 25.41 -7.33
CA ASP A 331 12.32 24.36 -7.92
C ASP A 331 13.76 24.87 -8.11
N GLY A 332 14.73 24.10 -7.64
CA GLY A 332 16.15 24.49 -7.59
C GLY A 332 16.54 25.39 -6.41
N ASP A 333 15.62 25.70 -5.48
CA ASP A 333 15.91 26.55 -4.33
C ASP A 333 16.69 25.80 -3.24
N THR A 334 17.64 26.46 -2.59
CA THR A 334 18.35 25.87 -1.45
C THR A 334 17.46 25.89 -0.19
N ALA A 335 17.21 24.71 0.38
CA ALA A 335 16.54 24.53 1.65
C ALA A 335 17.56 24.26 2.76
N LYS A 336 17.39 24.96 3.89
CA LYS A 336 18.02 24.62 5.16
C LYS A 336 17.01 23.89 6.03
N ALA A 337 17.49 23.06 6.95
CA ALA A 337 16.66 22.45 7.98
C ALA A 337 15.83 23.53 8.71
N GLY A 338 14.52 23.32 8.82
CA GLY A 338 13.53 24.24 9.36
C GLY A 338 12.92 25.24 8.36
N LYS A 339 13.33 25.23 7.08
CA LYS A 339 12.69 26.08 6.06
C LYS A 339 11.30 25.53 5.71
N ALA A 340 10.27 26.36 5.82
CA ALA A 340 8.93 26.00 5.36
C ALA A 340 8.94 25.78 3.84
N LEU A 341 8.48 24.61 3.40
CA LEU A 341 8.37 24.22 1.99
C LEU A 341 6.97 24.48 1.45
N ALA A 342 5.93 24.09 2.20
CA ALA A 342 4.53 24.26 1.81
C ALA A 342 3.61 24.35 3.03
N ASN A 343 2.46 25.02 2.88
CA ASN A 343 1.40 25.01 3.89
C ASN A 343 0.00 24.91 3.28
N TRP A 344 -0.96 24.43 4.07
CA TRP A 344 -2.35 24.28 3.66
C TRP A 344 -3.30 24.29 4.86
N ASP A 345 -4.60 24.45 4.59
CA ASP A 345 -5.64 24.27 5.60
C ASP A 345 -5.99 22.77 5.73
N PRO A 346 -5.75 22.13 6.89
CA PRO A 346 -6.03 20.71 7.06
C PRO A 346 -7.54 20.39 7.14
N HIS A 347 -8.40 21.39 7.33
CA HIS A 347 -9.85 21.19 7.51
C HIS A 347 -10.66 21.52 6.27
N HIS A 348 -10.06 22.10 5.23
CA HIS A 348 -10.76 22.51 4.02
C HIS A 348 -9.98 22.17 2.76
N ARG A 349 -10.63 21.58 1.75
CA ARG A 349 -10.08 21.48 0.39
C ARG A 349 -10.47 22.73 -0.40
N PRO A 350 -9.54 23.54 -0.90
CA PRO A 350 -9.88 24.65 -1.77
C PRO A 350 -10.25 24.15 -3.18
N ILE A 351 -11.14 24.87 -3.86
CA ILE A 351 -11.37 24.78 -5.31
C ILE A 351 -10.71 26.02 -5.92
N ILE A 352 -9.74 25.83 -6.81
CA ILE A 352 -8.91 26.91 -7.34
C ILE A 352 -9.23 27.15 -8.82
N SER A 353 -9.21 28.41 -9.24
CA SER A 353 -9.35 28.78 -10.65
C SER A 353 -8.02 28.65 -11.40
N GLU A 354 -8.00 27.93 -12.52
CA GLU A 354 -6.86 27.88 -13.45
C GLU A 354 -6.85 29.04 -14.45
N TYR A 355 -7.95 29.78 -14.54
CA TYR A 355 -8.13 30.86 -15.51
C TYR A 355 -8.45 32.18 -14.81
N ALA A 356 -8.02 33.29 -15.40
CA ALA A 356 -8.39 34.64 -14.94
C ALA A 356 -9.68 35.09 -15.65
N GLY A 357 -10.50 35.87 -14.95
CA GLY A 357 -11.73 36.43 -15.52
C GLY A 357 -12.64 37.05 -14.47
N THR A 358 -13.76 37.61 -14.92
CA THR A 358 -14.84 38.05 -14.03
C THR A 358 -15.75 36.87 -13.73
N VAL A 359 -15.99 36.62 -12.44
CA VAL A 359 -16.87 35.56 -11.95
C VAL A 359 -18.31 35.89 -12.29
N ARG A 360 -19.00 34.95 -12.95
CA ARG A 360 -20.45 34.92 -13.08
C ARG A 360 -20.98 33.67 -12.40
N LEU A 361 -21.75 33.84 -11.34
CA LEU A 361 -22.39 32.74 -10.61
C LEU A 361 -23.68 32.33 -11.33
N GLU A 362 -23.79 31.06 -11.72
CA GLU A 362 -25.00 30.45 -12.25
C GLU A 362 -25.63 29.51 -11.22
N ALA A 363 -26.96 29.48 -11.17
CA ALA A 363 -27.75 28.63 -10.27
C ALA A 363 -27.42 28.80 -8.77
N VAL A 364 -27.10 30.02 -8.34
CA VAL A 364 -26.92 30.39 -6.92
C VAL A 364 -28.17 31.12 -6.42
N GLU A 365 -29.11 30.36 -5.85
CA GLU A 365 -30.37 30.85 -5.30
C GLU A 365 -30.44 30.56 -3.79
N ASP A 366 -30.62 31.61 -2.99
CA ASP A 366 -30.67 31.54 -1.52
C ASP A 366 -31.89 30.72 -1.06
N GLY A 367 -31.65 29.71 -0.22
CA GLY A 367 -32.64 28.75 0.27
C GLY A 367 -32.98 27.60 -0.70
N VAL A 368 -32.49 27.62 -1.94
CA VAL A 368 -32.72 26.58 -2.96
C VAL A 368 -31.44 25.80 -3.24
N THR A 369 -30.38 26.46 -3.69
CA THR A 369 -29.08 25.84 -4.02
C THR A 369 -27.97 26.25 -3.05
N VAL A 370 -28.11 27.40 -2.38
CA VAL A 370 -27.20 27.84 -1.32
C VAL A 370 -27.96 28.25 -0.08
N ALA A 371 -27.36 28.09 1.09
CA ALA A 371 -27.85 28.60 2.36
C ALA A 371 -26.83 29.56 2.96
N LYS A 372 -27.28 30.72 3.43
CA LYS A 372 -26.43 31.61 4.24
C LYS A 372 -26.24 31.02 5.63
N GLN A 373 -25.01 30.70 5.98
CA GLN A 373 -24.60 30.36 7.33
C GLN A 373 -23.91 31.57 7.94
N ILE A 374 -24.41 32.03 9.08
CA ILE A 374 -23.78 33.10 9.85
C ILE A 374 -22.80 32.42 10.81
N ASP A 375 -21.55 32.86 10.77
CA ASP A 375 -20.55 32.44 11.75
C ASP A 375 -20.82 33.16 13.07
N ASP A 376 -21.17 32.40 14.12
CA ASP A 376 -21.49 32.93 15.45
C ASP A 376 -20.33 33.70 16.11
N VAL A 377 -19.09 33.50 15.64
CA VAL A 377 -17.89 34.16 16.18
C VAL A 377 -17.58 35.46 15.45
N THR A 378 -17.66 35.47 14.12
CA THR A 378 -17.24 36.61 13.28
C THR A 378 -18.39 37.48 12.81
N GLY A 379 -19.64 37.00 12.89
CA GLY A 379 -20.83 37.67 12.36
C GLY A 379 -20.86 37.73 10.83
N LEU A 380 -19.88 37.13 10.14
CA LEU A 380 -19.83 37.08 8.68
C LEU A 380 -20.78 36.01 8.15
N SER A 381 -21.51 36.34 7.09
CA SER A 381 -22.35 35.39 6.37
C SER A 381 -21.53 34.71 5.28
N THR A 382 -21.49 33.38 5.30
CA THR A 382 -20.90 32.54 4.25
C THR A 382 -22.01 31.79 3.52
N MET A 383 -21.82 31.57 2.22
CA MET A 383 -22.78 30.83 1.39
C MET A 383 -22.35 29.37 1.32
N VAL A 384 -23.18 28.46 1.84
CA VAL A 384 -22.93 27.02 1.83
C VAL A 384 -23.84 26.35 0.80
N VAL A 385 -23.28 25.56 -0.10
CA VAL A 385 -24.04 24.82 -1.11
C VAL A 385 -24.89 23.75 -0.44
N ILE A 386 -26.18 23.73 -0.72
CA ILE A 386 -27.15 22.76 -0.19
C ILE A 386 -27.73 21.90 -1.31
N ASP A 387 -28.15 20.68 -0.98
CA ASP A 387 -28.89 19.83 -1.93
C ASP A 387 -30.31 20.42 -2.13
N ALA A 388 -30.69 20.64 -3.40
CA ALA A 388 -31.97 21.20 -3.81
C ALA A 388 -33.20 20.35 -3.42
N LYS A 389 -33.01 19.20 -2.78
CA LYS A 389 -34.07 18.31 -2.28
C LYS A 389 -35.04 18.96 -1.28
N ARG A 390 -34.66 20.05 -0.58
CA ARG A 390 -35.48 20.56 0.53
C ARG A 390 -36.58 21.55 0.15
N ARG A 391 -36.47 22.38 -0.90
CA ARG A 391 -37.46 23.45 -1.19
C ARG A 391 -37.59 23.94 -2.67
N GLY A 392 -37.08 23.22 -3.67
CA GLY A 392 -37.12 23.67 -5.09
C GLY A 392 -38.30 23.16 -5.93
N THR A 393 -38.74 23.96 -6.92
CA THR A 393 -39.66 23.54 -7.99
C THR A 393 -39.06 22.40 -8.83
N THR A 394 -39.88 21.68 -9.60
CA THR A 394 -39.45 20.51 -10.41
C THR A 394 -38.31 20.83 -11.39
N ALA A 395 -38.10 22.10 -11.75
CA ALA A 395 -37.00 22.59 -12.60
C ALA A 395 -35.68 22.83 -11.84
N ALA A 396 -35.72 23.06 -10.53
CA ALA A 396 -34.54 23.24 -9.67
C ALA A 396 -33.96 21.90 -9.16
N LYS A 397 -34.63 20.77 -9.44
CA LYS A 397 -34.16 19.43 -9.07
C LYS A 397 -32.99 19.02 -9.97
N GLY A 398 -31.78 19.32 -9.50
CA GLY A 398 -30.53 18.87 -10.14
C GLY A 398 -29.60 20.00 -10.61
N GLN A 399 -30.01 21.27 -10.48
CA GLN A 399 -29.10 22.38 -10.74
C GLN A 399 -28.04 22.45 -9.63
N ARG A 400 -26.77 22.41 -10.02
CA ARG A 400 -25.64 22.65 -9.13
C ARG A 400 -25.17 24.10 -9.31
N PRO A 401 -24.93 24.85 -8.23
CA PRO A 401 -24.35 26.18 -8.35
C PRO A 401 -22.98 26.07 -9.02
N SER A 402 -22.71 26.96 -9.95
CA SER A 402 -21.48 26.92 -10.73
C SER A 402 -20.93 28.31 -11.03
N VAL A 403 -19.63 28.37 -11.29
CA VAL A 403 -18.93 29.58 -11.70
C VAL A 403 -18.54 29.46 -13.16
N LYS A 404 -18.94 30.48 -13.93
CA LYS A 404 -18.36 30.77 -15.24
C LYS A 404 -17.41 31.95 -15.12
N LEU A 405 -16.38 31.94 -15.96
CA LEU A 405 -15.41 33.03 -16.07
C LEU A 405 -15.61 33.76 -17.38
N ILE A 406 -15.61 35.09 -17.32
CA ILE A 406 -15.82 35.97 -18.46
C ILE A 406 -14.54 36.77 -18.69
N ASN A 407 -14.12 36.86 -19.94
CA ASN A 407 -12.97 37.68 -20.33
C ASN A 407 -13.36 39.17 -20.41
N GLU A 408 -12.38 40.05 -20.64
CA GLU A 408 -12.61 41.50 -20.78
C GLU A 408 -13.47 41.87 -22.01
N ALA A 409 -13.58 40.97 -23.00
CA ALA A 409 -14.41 41.14 -24.18
C ALA A 409 -15.89 40.74 -23.97
N GLY A 410 -16.24 40.19 -22.80
CA GLY A 410 -17.59 39.74 -22.48
C GLY A 410 -17.91 38.30 -22.91
N ASP A 411 -16.95 37.58 -23.48
CA ASP A 411 -17.09 36.18 -23.88
C ASP A 411 -16.70 35.22 -22.74
N GLU A 412 -17.29 34.02 -22.75
CA GLU A 412 -16.94 32.96 -21.81
C GLU A 412 -15.50 32.49 -22.07
N VAL A 413 -14.70 32.41 -20.99
CA VAL A 413 -13.33 31.88 -21.06
C VAL A 413 -13.41 30.41 -21.45
N LYS A 414 -12.77 30.04 -22.55
CA LYS A 414 -12.71 28.65 -23.02
C LYS A 414 -11.51 27.92 -22.43
N ILE A 415 -11.66 26.61 -22.20
CA ILE A 415 -10.57 25.73 -21.78
C ILE A 415 -9.55 25.64 -22.92
N ALA A 416 -8.26 25.77 -22.60
CA ALA A 416 -7.20 25.76 -23.61
C ALA A 416 -7.24 24.46 -24.44
N GLY A 417 -7.41 24.58 -25.76
CA GLY A 417 -7.49 23.44 -26.69
C GLY A 417 -8.88 22.84 -26.90
N THR A 418 -9.94 23.40 -26.31
CA THR A 418 -11.33 22.96 -26.54
C THR A 418 -12.29 24.11 -26.81
N ASP A 419 -13.43 23.82 -27.43
CA ASP A 419 -14.52 24.79 -27.61
C ASP A 419 -15.44 24.93 -26.38
N HIS A 420 -15.13 24.23 -25.29
CA HIS A 420 -15.91 24.26 -24.06
C HIS A 420 -15.54 25.46 -23.19
N ALA A 421 -16.56 26.18 -22.72
CA ALA A 421 -16.41 27.23 -21.73
C ALA A 421 -16.04 26.64 -20.36
N VAL A 422 -15.18 27.32 -19.61
CA VAL A 422 -14.79 26.96 -18.25
C VAL A 422 -16.03 27.10 -17.35
N ASN A 423 -16.57 25.97 -16.92
CA ASN A 423 -17.69 25.90 -16.00
C ASN A 423 -17.34 25.04 -14.78
N ILE A 424 -17.16 25.70 -13.63
CA ILE A 424 -16.74 25.03 -12.39
C ILE A 424 -17.96 24.89 -11.47
N SER A 425 -18.50 23.67 -11.37
CA SER A 425 -19.62 23.38 -10.45
C SER A 425 -19.14 23.16 -9.02
N PHE A 426 -19.89 23.68 -8.05
CA PHE A 426 -19.61 23.48 -6.64
C PHE A 426 -20.36 22.26 -6.06
N PRO A 427 -19.67 21.36 -5.34
CA PRO A 427 -20.30 20.23 -4.69
C PRO A 427 -21.11 20.67 -3.46
N VAL A 428 -22.07 19.83 -3.05
CA VAL A 428 -22.86 20.04 -1.84
C VAL A 428 -21.95 20.11 -0.62
N GLY A 429 -22.21 21.07 0.27
CA GLY A 429 -21.39 21.35 1.46
C GLY A 429 -20.20 22.27 1.21
N ALA A 430 -19.90 22.63 -0.04
CA ALA A 430 -18.87 23.63 -0.33
C ALA A 430 -19.29 25.01 0.15
N VAL A 431 -18.35 25.75 0.75
CA VAL A 431 -18.49 27.14 1.15
C VAL A 431 -17.96 28.01 0.03
N ILE A 432 -18.83 28.77 -0.64
CA ILE A 432 -18.44 29.65 -1.74
C ILE A 432 -17.69 30.86 -1.17
N ALA A 433 -16.48 31.12 -1.67
CA ALA A 433 -15.62 32.19 -1.21
C ALA A 433 -15.70 33.46 -2.07
N VAL A 434 -16.17 33.33 -3.32
CA VAL A 434 -16.25 34.43 -4.30
C VAL A 434 -17.67 35.02 -4.42
N ARG A 435 -17.74 36.27 -4.88
CA ARG A 435 -19.00 36.98 -5.17
C ARG A 435 -19.22 37.11 -6.68
N ASP A 436 -20.48 37.27 -7.07
CA ASP A 436 -20.82 37.56 -8.47
C ASP A 436 -20.22 38.91 -8.90
N GLY A 437 -19.63 38.96 -10.09
CA GLY A 437 -18.92 40.13 -10.62
C GLY A 437 -17.52 40.36 -10.03
N GLN A 438 -17.04 39.51 -9.12
CA GLN A 438 -15.67 39.60 -8.61
C GLN A 438 -14.67 39.22 -9.70
N GLN A 439 -13.60 40.00 -9.85
CA GLN A 439 -12.49 39.65 -10.72
C GLN A 439 -11.57 38.66 -9.99
N VAL A 440 -11.31 37.50 -10.61
CA VAL A 440 -10.44 36.46 -10.08
C VAL A 440 -9.22 36.30 -10.97
N THR A 441 -8.07 36.09 -10.34
CA THR A 441 -6.84 35.75 -11.03
C THR A 441 -6.58 34.25 -10.98
N VAL A 442 -5.66 33.79 -11.82
CA VAL A 442 -5.19 32.41 -11.81
C VAL A 442 -4.64 32.07 -10.42
N GLY A 443 -5.08 30.97 -9.81
CA GLY A 443 -4.67 30.54 -8.46
C GLY A 443 -5.57 31.02 -7.32
N ASP A 444 -6.62 31.80 -7.60
CA ASP A 444 -7.59 32.21 -6.57
C ASP A 444 -8.55 31.09 -6.16
N VAL A 445 -8.90 31.07 -4.87
CA VAL A 445 -9.83 30.08 -4.29
C VAL A 445 -11.28 30.50 -4.53
N LEU A 446 -12.01 29.71 -5.31
CA LEU A 446 -13.43 29.92 -5.62
C LEU A 446 -14.35 29.44 -4.49
N ALA A 447 -14.04 28.29 -3.90
CA ALA A 447 -14.80 27.70 -2.80
C ALA A 447 -13.93 26.81 -1.91
N ARG A 448 -14.43 26.47 -0.72
CA ARG A 448 -13.77 25.60 0.25
C ARG A 448 -14.70 24.46 0.64
N ILE A 449 -14.25 23.23 0.50
CA ILE A 449 -15.00 22.04 0.91
C ILE A 449 -14.52 21.64 2.31
N PRO A 450 -15.36 21.72 3.35
CA PRO A 450 -15.02 21.21 4.67
C PRO A 450 -14.71 19.71 4.57
N GLN A 451 -13.54 19.29 5.05
CA GLN A 451 -13.22 17.88 5.20
C GLN A 451 -13.74 17.40 6.55
N GLU A 452 -14.48 16.31 6.54
CA GLU A 452 -14.63 15.52 7.76
C GLU A 452 -13.24 14.99 8.12
N VAL A 453 -12.73 15.40 9.28
CA VAL A 453 -11.45 14.91 9.77
C VAL A 453 -11.55 13.40 9.86
N SER A 454 -10.65 12.72 9.12
CA SER A 454 -10.52 11.26 9.11
C SER A 454 -10.84 10.72 10.50
N LYS A 455 -11.83 9.82 10.56
CA LYS A 455 -11.94 8.91 11.69
C LYS A 455 -10.53 8.37 11.94
N THR A 456 -10.09 8.33 13.19
CA THR A 456 -8.83 7.71 13.57
C THR A 456 -8.67 6.43 12.76
N ARG A 457 -7.58 6.30 11.97
CA ARG A 457 -7.18 5.03 11.38
C ARG A 457 -7.00 4.11 12.58
N ASP A 458 -8.07 3.41 12.90
CA ASP A 458 -8.15 2.66 14.12
C ASP A 458 -7.19 1.49 13.93
N ILE A 459 -6.16 1.47 14.77
CA ILE A 459 -5.23 0.36 14.91
C ILE A 459 -6.00 -0.98 14.95
N THR A 460 -7.21 -0.97 15.52
CA THR A 460 -8.06 -2.16 15.66
C THR A 460 -8.72 -2.67 14.37
N GLY A 461 -8.63 -1.92 13.25
CA GLY A 461 -9.16 -2.29 11.93
C GLY A 461 -8.12 -2.81 10.93
N GLY A 462 -6.83 -2.82 11.29
CA GLY A 462 -5.74 -3.16 10.36
C GLY A 462 -5.80 -4.57 9.79
N LEU A 463 -6.04 -5.59 10.61
CA LEU A 463 -6.06 -6.98 10.13
C LEU A 463 -7.24 -7.30 9.20
N PRO A 464 -8.49 -6.85 9.47
CA PRO A 464 -9.56 -6.92 8.48
C PRO A 464 -9.19 -6.28 7.14
N ARG A 465 -8.48 -5.15 7.16
CA ARG A 465 -8.00 -4.50 5.94
C ARG A 465 -6.97 -5.37 5.19
N VAL A 466 -6.01 -5.96 5.90
CA VAL A 466 -5.06 -6.93 5.31
C VAL A 466 -5.80 -8.12 4.69
N ALA A 467 -6.80 -8.65 5.39
CA ALA A 467 -7.62 -9.74 4.87
C ALA A 467 -8.43 -9.32 3.64
N GLU A 468 -8.97 -8.10 3.59
CA GLU A 468 -9.67 -7.56 2.40
C GLU A 468 -8.75 -7.43 1.19
N LEU A 469 -7.50 -6.97 1.40
CA LEU A 469 -6.48 -6.84 0.36
C LEU A 469 -6.10 -8.21 -0.22
N PHE A 470 -5.79 -9.20 0.63
CA PHE A 470 -5.47 -10.56 0.16
C PHE A 470 -6.68 -11.31 -0.41
N GLU A 471 -7.90 -10.93 -0.02
CA GLU A 471 -9.11 -11.44 -0.65
C GLU A 471 -9.46 -10.75 -1.97
N ALA A 472 -8.66 -9.77 -2.39
CA ALA A 472 -8.90 -8.96 -3.57
C ALA A 472 -10.35 -8.48 -3.65
N ARG A 473 -10.93 -8.04 -2.51
CA ARG A 473 -12.32 -7.56 -2.50
C ARG A 473 -12.36 -6.13 -2.98
N SER A 474 -13.21 -5.85 -3.97
CA SER A 474 -13.52 -4.48 -4.36
C SER A 474 -14.09 -3.72 -3.14
N PRO A 475 -13.51 -2.56 -2.78
CA PRO A 475 -14.02 -1.76 -1.68
C PRO A 475 -15.48 -1.35 -1.91
N LYS A 476 -16.28 -1.30 -0.84
CA LYS A 476 -17.69 -0.87 -0.94
C LYS A 476 -17.82 0.56 -1.45
N ASP A 477 -16.88 1.42 -1.06
CA ASP A 477 -16.74 2.79 -1.54
C ASP A 477 -15.48 2.93 -2.40
N ALA A 478 -15.44 2.17 -3.50
CA ALA A 478 -14.32 2.19 -4.43
C ALA A 478 -14.23 3.55 -5.13
N GLY A 479 -13.03 4.16 -5.10
CA GLY A 479 -12.69 5.29 -5.95
C GLY A 479 -12.61 4.85 -7.42
N MET A 480 -12.65 5.82 -8.33
CA MET A 480 -12.50 5.58 -9.77
C MET A 480 -11.15 6.16 -10.21
N LEU A 481 -10.37 5.36 -10.93
CA LEU A 481 -9.12 5.78 -11.56
C LEU A 481 -9.37 6.24 -13.00
N ALA A 482 -8.54 7.15 -13.50
CA ALA A 482 -8.54 7.55 -14.90
C ALA A 482 -8.03 6.40 -15.78
N GLU A 483 -8.82 5.94 -16.75
CA GLU A 483 -8.37 4.84 -17.63
C GLU A 483 -7.45 5.31 -18.75
N VAL A 484 -7.56 6.57 -19.13
CA VAL A 484 -6.78 7.23 -20.19
C VAL A 484 -6.23 8.56 -19.67
N THR A 485 -5.11 8.98 -20.24
CA THR A 485 -4.53 10.30 -19.98
C THR A 485 -5.23 11.32 -20.87
N GLY A 486 -5.69 12.44 -20.33
CA GLY A 486 -6.43 13.38 -21.15
C GLY A 486 -7.13 14.50 -20.38
N THR A 487 -7.87 15.32 -21.11
CA THR A 487 -8.66 16.42 -20.54
C THR A 487 -10.04 15.92 -20.14
N VAL A 488 -10.43 16.18 -18.90
CA VAL A 488 -11.73 15.81 -18.34
C VAL A 488 -12.79 16.84 -18.72
N SER A 489 -13.95 16.38 -19.14
CA SER A 489 -15.18 17.17 -19.26
C SER A 489 -16.40 16.42 -18.73
N PHE A 490 -17.49 17.14 -18.46
CA PHE A 490 -18.74 16.54 -17.99
C PHE A 490 -19.81 16.64 -19.06
N GLY A 491 -20.33 15.48 -19.47
CA GLY A 491 -21.41 15.39 -20.44
C GLY A 491 -22.79 15.59 -19.81
N LYS A 492 -23.83 15.48 -20.65
CA LYS A 492 -25.23 15.58 -20.22
C LYS A 492 -25.57 14.53 -19.16
N GLU A 493 -26.17 14.98 -18.06
CA GLU A 493 -26.51 14.09 -16.95
C GLU A 493 -27.60 13.08 -17.32
N THR A 494 -27.46 11.86 -16.78
CA THR A 494 -28.48 10.80 -16.87
C THR A 494 -29.19 10.66 -15.52
N LYS A 495 -30.37 10.02 -15.47
CA LYS A 495 -31.08 9.75 -14.21
C LYS A 495 -30.17 9.00 -13.22
N GLY A 496 -29.71 9.70 -12.17
CA GLY A 496 -28.91 9.16 -11.07
C GLY A 496 -27.40 9.05 -11.31
N LYS A 497 -26.91 9.27 -12.53
CA LYS A 497 -25.47 9.19 -12.87
C LYS A 497 -25.00 10.45 -13.60
N GLN A 498 -23.81 10.92 -13.24
CA GLN A 498 -23.07 11.98 -13.91
C GLN A 498 -22.17 11.35 -14.99
N ARG A 499 -22.19 11.90 -16.21
CA ARG A 499 -21.36 11.41 -17.32
C ARG A 499 -20.05 12.20 -17.32
N LEU A 500 -18.94 11.50 -17.11
CA LEU A 500 -17.59 12.00 -17.26
C LEU A 500 -17.11 11.62 -18.65
N VAL A 501 -16.48 12.54 -19.37
CA VAL A 501 -15.82 12.29 -20.65
C VAL A 501 -14.35 12.64 -20.46
N ILE A 502 -13.44 11.73 -20.82
CA ILE A 502 -12.01 12.00 -20.87
C ILE A 502 -11.61 11.97 -22.32
N ARG A 503 -11.07 13.08 -22.82
CA ARG A 503 -10.57 13.18 -24.19
C ARG A 503 -9.07 12.97 -24.19
N ASP A 504 -8.63 11.91 -24.86
CA ASP A 504 -7.21 11.57 -24.98
C ASP A 504 -6.46 12.58 -25.87
N VAL A 505 -5.13 12.51 -25.88
CA VAL A 505 -4.24 13.32 -26.72
C VAL A 505 -4.54 13.12 -28.21
N ASP A 506 -4.97 11.92 -28.60
CA ASP A 506 -5.39 11.57 -29.97
C ASP A 506 -6.80 12.09 -30.32
N GLY A 507 -7.48 12.75 -29.37
CA GLY A 507 -8.79 13.35 -29.56
C GLY A 507 -9.97 12.39 -29.44
N VAL A 508 -9.74 11.11 -29.08
CA VAL A 508 -10.77 10.11 -28.82
C VAL A 508 -11.45 10.38 -27.47
N GLU A 509 -12.78 10.37 -27.46
CA GLU A 509 -13.58 10.58 -26.25
C GLU A 509 -13.94 9.25 -25.58
N HIS A 510 -13.54 9.10 -24.32
CA HIS A 510 -13.88 7.97 -23.47
C HIS A 510 -14.89 8.38 -22.41
N GLU A 511 -15.99 7.65 -22.30
CA GLU A 511 -17.11 8.05 -21.44
C GLU A 511 -17.30 7.11 -20.25
N TYR A 512 -17.51 7.70 -19.07
CA TYR A 512 -17.67 7.01 -17.80
C TYR A 512 -18.90 7.52 -17.07
N LEU A 513 -19.60 6.62 -16.38
CA LEU A 513 -20.80 6.95 -15.61
C LEU A 513 -20.52 6.87 -14.11
N ILE A 514 -20.52 8.02 -13.45
CA ILE A 514 -20.25 8.16 -12.02
C ILE A 514 -21.58 8.34 -11.27
N SER A 515 -21.76 7.68 -10.12
CA SER A 515 -22.94 7.91 -9.28
C SER A 515 -22.92 9.33 -8.71
N LYS A 516 -24.07 10.03 -8.72
CA LYS A 516 -24.17 11.40 -8.21
C LYS A 516 -23.88 11.55 -6.71
N ASP A 517 -23.96 10.45 -5.96
CA ASP A 517 -23.68 10.43 -4.52
C ASP A 517 -22.17 10.44 -4.22
N LYS A 518 -21.32 10.07 -5.20
CA LYS A 518 -19.87 10.05 -5.02
C LYS A 518 -19.27 11.43 -5.23
N HIS A 519 -18.25 11.74 -4.44
CA HIS A 519 -17.53 12.99 -4.55
C HIS A 519 -16.51 12.91 -5.69
N VAL A 520 -16.79 13.61 -6.79
CA VAL A 520 -15.85 13.75 -7.90
C VAL A 520 -14.79 14.76 -7.49
N LEU A 521 -13.54 14.34 -7.63
CA LEU A 521 -12.38 15.10 -7.24
C LEU A 521 -11.95 16.07 -8.35
N VAL A 522 -12.12 15.69 -9.61
CA VAL A 522 -11.69 16.50 -10.76
C VAL A 522 -12.74 17.52 -11.19
N HIS A 523 -12.27 18.62 -11.79
CA HIS A 523 -13.13 19.67 -12.35
C HIS A 523 -13.08 19.67 -13.88
N ASP A 524 -14.04 20.35 -14.50
CA ASP A 524 -14.12 20.48 -15.96
C ASP A 524 -12.88 21.22 -16.50
N GLY A 525 -12.29 20.69 -17.57
CA GLY A 525 -11.07 21.20 -18.19
C GLY A 525 -9.76 20.75 -17.53
N GLN A 526 -9.80 19.96 -16.46
CA GLN A 526 -8.60 19.46 -15.80
C GLN A 526 -7.95 18.31 -16.59
N VAL A 527 -6.62 18.35 -16.76
CA VAL A 527 -5.86 17.25 -17.38
C VAL A 527 -5.46 16.22 -16.33
N VAL A 528 -5.84 14.97 -16.54
CA VAL A 528 -5.55 13.82 -15.67
C VAL A 528 -4.64 12.81 -16.36
N ASN A 529 -3.80 12.14 -15.58
CA ASN A 529 -2.98 11.04 -16.09
C ASN A 529 -3.68 9.69 -15.88
N LYS A 530 -3.42 8.72 -16.76
CA LYS A 530 -3.86 7.34 -16.59
C LYS A 530 -3.43 6.80 -15.22
N GLY A 531 -4.39 6.22 -14.48
CA GLY A 531 -4.22 5.71 -13.12
C GLY A 531 -4.38 6.75 -12.01
N GLU A 532 -4.70 8.01 -12.32
CA GLU A 532 -4.96 9.05 -11.31
C GLU A 532 -6.37 8.93 -10.72
N LEU A 533 -6.54 9.25 -9.43
CA LEU A 533 -7.82 9.15 -8.73
C LEU A 533 -8.78 10.30 -9.12
N ILE A 534 -9.87 9.95 -9.80
CA ILE A 534 -10.92 10.88 -10.29
C ILE A 534 -12.05 11.03 -9.28
N VAL A 535 -12.40 9.97 -8.58
CA VAL A 535 -13.50 9.92 -7.61
C VAL A 535 -12.93 9.51 -6.26
N ASP A 536 -13.31 10.23 -5.21
CA ASP A 536 -12.86 9.93 -3.85
C ASP A 536 -13.31 8.52 -3.44
N GLY A 537 -12.47 7.83 -2.68
CA GLY A 537 -12.69 6.44 -2.28
C GLY A 537 -11.42 5.60 -2.29
N ALA A 538 -11.54 4.36 -1.79
CA ALA A 538 -10.43 3.41 -1.75
C ALA A 538 -10.14 2.86 -3.16
N VAL A 539 -8.87 2.71 -3.51
CA VAL A 539 -8.46 2.17 -4.82
C VAL A 539 -8.91 0.71 -4.96
N ASP A 540 -9.50 0.35 -6.11
CA ASP A 540 -9.76 -1.05 -6.44
C ASP A 540 -8.50 -1.70 -7.05
N ALA A 541 -8.08 -2.81 -6.47
CA ALA A 541 -6.92 -3.57 -6.90
C ALA A 541 -7.09 -4.14 -8.32
N HIS A 542 -8.32 -4.45 -8.75
CA HIS A 542 -8.56 -4.95 -10.11
C HIS A 542 -8.34 -3.88 -11.18
N ASP A 543 -8.82 -2.67 -10.93
CA ASP A 543 -8.59 -1.53 -11.83
C ASP A 543 -7.11 -1.17 -11.87
N LEU A 544 -6.42 -1.25 -10.72
CA LEU A 544 -5.00 -1.00 -10.66
C LEU A 544 -4.19 -1.98 -11.54
N LEU A 545 -4.54 -3.28 -11.48
CA LEU A 545 -3.92 -4.31 -12.32
C LEU A 545 -4.16 -4.05 -13.82
N ARG A 546 -5.41 -3.72 -14.18
CA ARG A 546 -5.81 -3.47 -15.57
C ARG A 546 -5.14 -2.24 -16.16
N LEU A 547 -4.98 -1.18 -15.36
CA LEU A 547 -4.53 0.12 -15.85
C LEU A 547 -3.01 0.30 -15.75
N LEU A 548 -2.39 -0.09 -14.63
CA LEU A 548 -0.97 0.16 -14.33
C LEU A 548 -0.12 -1.13 -14.31
N GLY A 549 -0.75 -2.31 -14.41
CA GLY A 549 -0.06 -3.59 -14.50
C GLY A 549 0.36 -4.21 -13.17
N VAL A 550 1.04 -5.36 -13.26
CA VAL A 550 1.39 -6.22 -12.12
C VAL A 550 2.32 -5.52 -11.12
N GLN A 551 3.31 -4.77 -11.59
CA GLN A 551 4.28 -4.12 -10.71
C GLN A 551 3.62 -3.04 -9.83
N ALA A 552 2.72 -2.24 -10.41
CA ALA A 552 2.00 -1.21 -9.67
C ALA A 552 1.04 -1.83 -8.65
N LEU A 553 0.33 -2.90 -9.02
CA LEU A 553 -0.51 -3.67 -8.11
C LEU A 553 0.30 -4.23 -6.94
N ALA A 554 1.43 -4.87 -7.23
CA ALA A 554 2.27 -5.48 -6.21
C ALA A 554 2.78 -4.45 -5.21
N ARG A 555 3.31 -3.31 -5.69
CA ARG A 555 3.73 -2.21 -4.81
C ARG A 555 2.58 -1.73 -3.94
N TYR A 556 1.40 -1.51 -4.51
CA TYR A 556 0.23 -1.08 -3.74
C TYR A 556 -0.16 -2.07 -2.63
N ILE A 557 -0.23 -3.38 -2.93
CA ILE A 557 -0.56 -4.39 -1.92
C ILE A 557 0.54 -4.47 -0.85
N ILE A 558 1.82 -4.45 -1.25
CA ILE A 558 2.95 -4.48 -0.33
C ILE A 558 2.89 -3.27 0.60
N ASP A 559 2.78 -2.06 0.06
CA ASP A 559 2.77 -0.82 0.85
C ASP A 559 1.56 -0.78 1.80
N GLU A 560 0.34 -1.09 1.34
CA GLU A 560 -0.86 -1.09 2.20
C GLU A 560 -0.82 -2.15 3.31
N VAL A 561 -0.29 -3.33 3.03
CA VAL A 561 -0.12 -4.38 4.05
C VAL A 561 0.98 -3.99 5.01
N GLN A 562 2.13 -3.53 4.51
CA GLN A 562 3.25 -3.09 5.33
C GLN A 562 2.88 -1.93 6.23
N ASP A 563 2.11 -0.95 5.75
CA ASP A 563 1.59 0.17 6.55
C ASP A 563 0.87 -0.31 7.80
N VAL A 564 0.07 -1.38 7.69
CA VAL A 564 -0.66 -1.95 8.84
C VAL A 564 0.31 -2.55 9.86
N TYR A 565 1.32 -3.28 9.42
CA TYR A 565 2.31 -3.89 10.31
C TYR A 565 3.29 -2.85 10.89
N ARG A 566 3.77 -1.91 10.08
CA ARG A 566 4.65 -0.78 10.45
C ARG A 566 4.00 0.13 11.46
N LEU A 567 2.71 0.46 11.31
CA LEU A 567 1.96 1.26 12.29
C LEU A 567 1.93 0.61 13.68
N GLN A 568 2.16 -0.71 13.75
CA GLN A 568 2.27 -1.48 14.99
C GLN A 568 3.71 -1.77 15.42
N GLY A 569 4.71 -1.25 14.71
CA GLY A 569 6.13 -1.49 14.99
C GLY A 569 6.60 -2.91 14.63
N VAL A 570 5.84 -3.66 13.83
CA VAL A 570 6.27 -4.97 13.32
C VAL A 570 6.87 -4.75 11.93
N LYS A 571 8.13 -5.11 11.76
CA LYS A 571 8.82 -5.12 10.46
C LYS A 571 8.67 -6.50 9.82
N ILE A 572 8.18 -6.55 8.60
CA ILE A 572 8.12 -7.75 7.75
C ILE A 572 8.92 -7.45 6.49
N ASN A 573 9.63 -8.43 5.92
CA ASN A 573 10.31 -8.22 4.65
C ASN A 573 9.33 -8.34 3.47
N ASP A 574 9.41 -7.41 2.51
CA ASP A 574 8.58 -7.34 1.31
C ASP A 574 8.50 -8.68 0.54
N LYS A 575 9.58 -9.49 0.55
CA LYS A 575 9.63 -10.78 -0.16
C LYS A 575 8.53 -11.75 0.24
N HIS A 576 8.07 -11.72 1.50
CA HIS A 576 7.00 -12.59 1.96
C HIS A 576 5.64 -12.18 1.36
N ILE A 577 5.36 -10.88 1.28
CA ILE A 577 4.12 -10.37 0.67
C ILE A 577 4.16 -10.58 -0.84
N GLU A 578 5.31 -10.40 -1.48
CA GLU A 578 5.53 -10.71 -2.90
C GLU A 578 5.17 -12.16 -3.25
N VAL A 579 5.52 -13.12 -2.38
CA VAL A 579 5.14 -14.53 -2.54
C VAL A 579 3.62 -14.71 -2.52
N ILE A 580 2.91 -14.02 -1.62
CA ILE A 580 1.44 -14.07 -1.58
C ILE A 580 0.85 -13.47 -2.86
N VAL A 581 1.32 -12.30 -3.27
CA VAL A 581 0.83 -11.61 -4.48
C VAL A 581 1.09 -12.43 -5.74
N ARG A 582 2.23 -13.14 -5.83
CA ARG A 582 2.50 -14.09 -6.92
C ARG A 582 1.42 -15.17 -7.00
N GLN A 583 0.97 -15.69 -5.86
CA GLN A 583 -0.09 -16.70 -5.82
C GLN A 583 -1.48 -16.13 -6.14
N MET A 584 -1.75 -14.88 -5.77
CA MET A 584 -2.98 -14.19 -6.17
C MET A 584 -3.06 -13.96 -7.69
N LEU A 585 -1.91 -13.87 -8.37
CA LEU A 585 -1.76 -13.69 -9.82
C LEU A 585 -1.42 -15.00 -10.57
N ARG A 586 -1.67 -16.16 -9.95
CA ARG A 586 -1.33 -17.48 -10.52
C ARG A 586 -2.11 -17.80 -11.80
N ARG A 587 -3.31 -17.24 -11.97
CA ARG A 587 -4.17 -17.47 -13.14
C ARG A 587 -4.18 -16.28 -14.10
N VAL A 588 -4.30 -16.60 -15.38
CA VAL A 588 -4.40 -15.66 -16.47
C VAL A 588 -5.64 -15.97 -17.31
N GLN A 589 -6.19 -14.95 -17.95
CA GLN A 589 -7.28 -15.07 -18.91
C GLN A 589 -6.72 -14.89 -20.31
N ILE A 590 -7.04 -15.80 -21.22
CA ILE A 590 -6.60 -15.71 -22.62
C ILE A 590 -7.39 -14.61 -23.33
N ASP A 591 -6.68 -13.67 -23.95
CA ASP A 591 -7.26 -12.56 -24.72
C ASP A 591 -7.27 -12.89 -26.22
N ASP A 592 -6.14 -13.32 -26.75
CA ASP A 592 -5.99 -13.87 -28.11
C ASP A 592 -5.36 -15.26 -28.01
N PRO A 593 -6.07 -16.34 -28.39
CA PRO A 593 -5.52 -17.70 -28.30
C PRO A 593 -4.38 -17.96 -29.30
N GLY A 594 -4.19 -17.13 -30.33
CA GLY A 594 -3.19 -17.37 -31.37
C GLY A 594 -3.39 -18.75 -32.02
N ASP A 595 -2.29 -19.50 -32.18
CA ASP A 595 -2.28 -20.87 -32.71
C ASP A 595 -2.19 -21.94 -31.61
N THR A 596 -2.44 -21.56 -30.35
CA THR A 596 -2.39 -22.49 -29.22
C THR A 596 -3.69 -23.29 -29.08
N ARG A 597 -3.70 -24.27 -28.17
CA ARG A 597 -4.90 -25.07 -27.84
C ARG A 597 -5.98 -24.32 -27.02
N PHE A 598 -5.70 -23.09 -26.59
CA PHE A 598 -6.58 -22.37 -25.67
C PHE A 598 -7.77 -21.70 -26.36
N ILE A 599 -8.79 -21.38 -25.57
CA ILE A 599 -9.99 -20.67 -26.03
C ILE A 599 -9.94 -19.22 -25.54
N GLN A 600 -10.45 -18.28 -26.34
CA GLN A 600 -10.59 -16.90 -25.92
C GLN A 600 -11.49 -16.78 -24.68
N GLY A 601 -11.01 -16.08 -23.65
CA GLY A 601 -11.67 -15.92 -22.36
C GLY A 601 -11.49 -17.09 -21.39
N GLU A 602 -10.76 -18.15 -21.78
CA GLU A 602 -10.45 -19.27 -20.91
C GLU A 602 -9.54 -18.85 -19.75
N GLN A 603 -9.80 -19.38 -18.55
CA GLN A 603 -9.02 -19.10 -17.34
C GLN A 603 -8.09 -20.26 -17.03
N VAL A 604 -6.80 -20.05 -17.24
CA VAL A 604 -5.77 -21.10 -17.15
C VAL A 604 -4.65 -20.68 -16.21
N GLU A 605 -3.89 -21.65 -15.73
CA GLU A 605 -2.71 -21.37 -14.91
C GLU A 605 -1.61 -20.76 -15.77
N ARG A 606 -0.94 -19.72 -15.24
CA ARG A 606 0.13 -19.02 -15.95
C ARG A 606 1.24 -19.95 -16.40
N ALA A 607 1.60 -20.93 -15.57
CA ALA A 607 2.66 -21.90 -15.88
C ALA A 607 2.35 -22.69 -17.16
N ASP A 608 1.11 -23.12 -17.35
CA ASP A 608 0.69 -23.91 -18.51
C ASP A 608 0.67 -23.08 -19.79
N VAL A 609 0.24 -21.81 -19.70
CA VAL A 609 0.26 -20.88 -20.84
C VAL A 609 1.68 -20.63 -21.31
N LEU A 610 2.60 -20.40 -20.38
CA LEU A 610 3.99 -20.16 -20.72
C LEU A 610 4.64 -21.39 -21.39
N VAL A 611 4.38 -22.59 -20.88
CA VAL A 611 4.88 -23.84 -21.47
C VAL A 611 4.30 -24.08 -22.86
N GLU A 612 3.02 -23.80 -23.07
CA GLU A 612 2.39 -23.98 -24.38
C GLU A 612 2.89 -22.93 -25.39
N ASN A 613 3.02 -21.68 -24.96
CA ASN A 613 3.55 -20.61 -25.82
C ASN A 613 4.97 -20.93 -26.29
N GLU A 614 5.85 -21.41 -25.41
CA GLU A 614 7.22 -21.80 -25.80
C GLU A 614 7.24 -22.92 -26.85
N LYS A 615 6.33 -23.90 -26.76
CA LYS A 615 6.21 -24.96 -27.77
C LYS A 615 5.76 -24.40 -29.12
N VAL A 616 4.74 -23.55 -29.10
CA VAL A 616 4.17 -22.95 -30.32
C VAL A 616 5.16 -21.98 -30.97
N GLU A 617 5.91 -21.22 -30.17
CA GLU A 617 7.01 -20.37 -30.63
C GLU A 617 8.16 -21.18 -31.25
N ALA A 618 8.53 -22.32 -30.64
CA ALA A 618 9.53 -23.23 -31.21
C ALA A 618 9.09 -23.83 -32.54
N GLU A 619 7.78 -23.98 -32.77
CA GLU A 619 7.18 -24.37 -34.05
C GLU A 619 7.04 -23.18 -35.04
N GLY A 620 7.41 -21.96 -34.65
CA GLY A 620 7.31 -20.75 -35.47
C GLY A 620 5.89 -20.20 -35.63
N LYS A 621 4.96 -20.60 -34.76
CA LYS A 621 3.56 -20.19 -34.77
C LYS A 621 3.30 -19.04 -33.80
N LYS A 622 2.09 -18.44 -33.84
CA LYS A 622 1.75 -17.29 -32.99
C LYS A 622 1.38 -17.74 -31.56
N PRO A 623 2.09 -17.28 -30.52
CA PRO A 623 1.74 -17.59 -29.12
C PRO A 623 0.43 -16.94 -28.69
N ALA A 624 -0.17 -17.46 -27.61
CA ALA A 624 -1.37 -16.87 -27.02
C ALA A 624 -1.03 -15.60 -26.22
N ALA A 625 -1.81 -14.54 -26.42
CA ALA A 625 -1.81 -13.35 -25.58
C ALA A 625 -2.78 -13.54 -24.41
N TYR A 626 -2.37 -13.11 -23.22
CA TYR A 626 -3.14 -13.28 -22.00
C TYR A 626 -3.07 -12.04 -21.09
N LEU A 627 -4.08 -11.90 -20.24
CA LEU A 627 -4.18 -10.87 -19.21
C LEU A 627 -4.13 -11.51 -17.83
N TYR A 628 -3.39 -10.89 -16.90
CA TYR A 628 -3.36 -11.35 -15.51
C TYR A 628 -4.72 -11.18 -14.84
N MET A 629 -5.13 -12.18 -14.07
CA MET A 629 -6.31 -12.07 -13.23
C MET A 629 -5.90 -12.03 -11.77
N LEU A 630 -6.45 -11.05 -11.05
CA LEU A 630 -6.32 -10.99 -9.60
C LEU A 630 -7.39 -11.87 -8.96
N LEU A 631 -6.97 -12.90 -8.22
CA LEU A 631 -7.86 -13.75 -7.44
C LEU A 631 -7.54 -13.61 -5.96
N GLY A 632 -8.58 -13.44 -5.14
CA GLY A 632 -8.43 -13.48 -3.69
C GLY A 632 -7.95 -14.86 -3.22
N ILE A 633 -7.22 -14.91 -2.10
CA ILE A 633 -6.56 -16.13 -1.61
C ILE A 633 -7.51 -17.33 -1.46
N THR A 634 -8.78 -17.15 -1.06
CA THR A 634 -9.74 -18.27 -1.02
C THR A 634 -10.21 -18.75 -2.38
N LYS A 635 -10.39 -17.85 -3.35
CA LYS A 635 -10.76 -18.27 -4.71
C LYS A 635 -9.57 -18.93 -5.40
N ALA A 636 -8.36 -18.41 -5.17
CA ALA A 636 -7.12 -18.99 -5.65
C ALA A 636 -6.89 -20.41 -5.08
N SER A 637 -7.10 -20.62 -3.77
CA SER A 637 -6.92 -21.94 -3.13
C SER A 637 -7.96 -22.99 -3.55
N LEU A 638 -9.17 -22.58 -3.95
CA LEU A 638 -10.18 -23.48 -4.50
C LEU A 638 -9.93 -23.83 -5.98
N SER A 639 -9.13 -23.03 -6.67
CA SER A 639 -8.85 -23.16 -8.11
C SER A 639 -7.49 -23.81 -8.38
N THR A 640 -6.93 -24.54 -7.39
CA THR A 640 -5.70 -25.31 -7.53
C THR A 640 -5.92 -26.56 -8.39
N ASP A 641 -4.89 -27.00 -9.11
CA ASP A 641 -4.97 -28.21 -9.94
C ASP A 641 -5.16 -29.49 -9.13
N SER A 642 -4.58 -29.54 -7.93
CA SER A 642 -4.84 -30.64 -7.01
C SER A 642 -6.24 -30.56 -6.44
N PHE A 643 -7.09 -31.51 -6.82
CA PHE A 643 -8.40 -31.66 -6.20
C PHE A 643 -8.29 -32.22 -4.77
N ILE A 644 -7.22 -32.96 -4.43
CA ILE A 644 -6.99 -33.49 -3.08
C ILE A 644 -6.71 -32.34 -2.10
N SER A 645 -5.82 -31.41 -2.49
CA SER A 645 -5.52 -30.22 -1.71
C SER A 645 -6.74 -29.29 -1.62
N ALA A 646 -7.40 -28.99 -2.73
CA ALA A 646 -8.61 -28.16 -2.75
C ALA A 646 -9.73 -28.74 -1.86
N ALA A 647 -9.97 -30.05 -1.91
CA ALA A 647 -11.02 -30.73 -1.14
C ALA A 647 -10.80 -30.66 0.38
N SER A 648 -9.54 -30.53 0.82
CA SER A 648 -9.17 -30.39 2.23
C SER A 648 -9.32 -28.97 2.79
N PHE A 649 -9.54 -27.97 1.93
CA PHE A 649 -9.70 -26.58 2.34
C PHE A 649 -11.15 -26.26 2.75
N GLN A 650 -12.03 -26.09 1.75
CA GLN A 650 -13.44 -25.71 1.89
C GLN A 650 -14.26 -26.29 0.73
N GLU A 651 -15.59 -26.37 0.92
CA GLU A 651 -16.53 -26.79 -0.14
C GLU A 651 -16.22 -28.17 -0.76
N THR A 652 -15.77 -29.11 0.08
CA THR A 652 -15.34 -30.46 -0.30
C THR A 652 -16.29 -31.16 -1.28
N THR A 653 -17.61 -31.08 -1.03
CA THR A 653 -18.63 -31.68 -1.91
C THR A 653 -18.57 -31.13 -3.34
N ARG A 654 -18.42 -29.80 -3.49
CA ARG A 654 -18.34 -29.17 -4.82
C ARG A 654 -17.07 -29.61 -5.55
N VAL A 655 -15.94 -29.55 -4.87
CA VAL A 655 -14.61 -29.89 -5.44
C VAL A 655 -14.58 -31.35 -5.91
N LEU A 656 -15.04 -32.29 -5.08
CA LEU A 656 -15.03 -33.72 -5.43
C LEU A 656 -16.01 -34.03 -6.56
N THR A 657 -17.17 -33.36 -6.59
CA THR A 657 -18.15 -33.54 -7.68
C THR A 657 -17.59 -33.08 -9.02
N GLU A 658 -16.96 -31.90 -9.05
CA GLU A 658 -16.32 -31.38 -10.27
C GLU A 658 -15.17 -32.28 -10.73
N ALA A 659 -14.31 -32.71 -9.80
CA ALA A 659 -13.21 -33.62 -10.09
C ALA A 659 -13.71 -34.97 -10.65
N ALA A 660 -14.81 -35.51 -10.11
CA ALA A 660 -15.42 -36.74 -10.60
C ALA A 660 -16.03 -36.59 -12.01
N ILE A 661 -16.73 -35.48 -12.28
CA ILE A 661 -17.32 -35.20 -13.60
C ILE A 661 -16.23 -35.05 -14.66
N MET A 662 -15.15 -34.35 -14.34
CA MET A 662 -14.04 -34.11 -15.27
C MET A 662 -13.05 -35.29 -15.35
N GLY A 663 -13.18 -36.29 -14.48
CA GLY A 663 -12.21 -37.39 -14.38
C GLY A 663 -10.80 -36.90 -14.03
N LYS A 664 -10.67 -35.87 -13.18
CA LYS A 664 -9.37 -35.26 -12.85
C LYS A 664 -8.41 -36.29 -12.24
N ARG A 665 -7.15 -36.23 -12.66
CA ARG A 665 -6.05 -37.00 -12.09
C ARG A 665 -5.11 -36.06 -11.34
N ASP A 666 -4.76 -36.42 -10.11
CA ASP A 666 -3.81 -35.66 -9.30
C ASP A 666 -2.38 -36.17 -9.51
N GLU A 667 -1.45 -35.25 -9.72
CA GLU A 667 -0.02 -35.56 -9.92
C GLU A 667 0.81 -35.51 -8.63
N LEU A 668 0.21 -35.15 -7.48
CA LEU A 668 0.86 -35.07 -6.18
C LEU A 668 2.12 -34.17 -6.18
N ARG A 669 2.01 -32.99 -6.82
CA ARG A 669 3.10 -32.02 -6.91
C ARG A 669 3.25 -31.14 -5.68
N GLY A 670 2.18 -30.93 -4.91
CA GLY A 670 2.16 -30.05 -3.74
C GLY A 670 2.55 -30.77 -2.44
N LEU A 671 2.59 -30.00 -1.35
CA LEU A 671 2.88 -30.59 -0.03
C LEU A 671 1.68 -31.34 0.53
N LYS A 672 0.49 -30.76 0.43
CA LYS A 672 -0.69 -31.24 1.17
C LYS A 672 -1.19 -32.58 0.67
N GLU A 673 -1.15 -32.82 -0.63
CA GLU A 673 -1.56 -34.11 -1.19
C GLU A 673 -0.61 -35.23 -0.73
N ASN A 674 0.70 -34.96 -0.73
CA ASN A 674 1.69 -35.92 -0.25
C ASN A 674 1.53 -36.20 1.25
N VAL A 675 1.22 -35.19 2.07
CA VAL A 675 0.90 -35.40 3.49
C VAL A 675 -0.35 -36.27 3.65
N ILE A 676 -1.43 -35.99 2.91
CA ILE A 676 -2.69 -36.75 3.00
C ILE A 676 -2.50 -38.21 2.59
N VAL A 677 -1.71 -38.47 1.55
CA VAL A 677 -1.45 -39.82 1.03
C VAL A 677 -0.34 -40.55 1.84
N GLY A 678 0.35 -39.86 2.75
CA GLY A 678 1.42 -40.43 3.58
C GLY A 678 2.75 -40.62 2.85
N ARG A 679 3.06 -39.78 1.85
CA ARG A 679 4.33 -39.73 1.13
C ARG A 679 5.24 -38.62 1.66
N LEU A 680 6.53 -38.69 1.31
CA LEU A 680 7.46 -37.58 1.54
C LEU A 680 6.99 -36.34 0.80
N ILE A 681 7.03 -35.18 1.46
CA ILE A 681 6.68 -33.90 0.86
C ILE A 681 7.71 -33.48 -0.20
N PRO A 682 7.33 -32.79 -1.29
CA PRO A 682 8.23 -32.32 -2.34
C PRO A 682 8.98 -31.04 -1.93
N ALA A 683 9.49 -31.01 -0.70
CA ALA A 683 10.27 -29.93 -0.12
C ALA A 683 11.34 -30.50 0.83
N GLY A 684 12.37 -29.72 1.11
CA GLY A 684 13.51 -30.10 1.95
C GLY A 684 14.14 -31.42 1.49
N THR A 685 14.32 -32.35 2.41
CA THR A 685 14.88 -33.69 2.12
C THR A 685 14.03 -34.51 1.17
N GLY A 686 12.71 -34.26 1.11
CA GLY A 686 11.82 -34.98 0.22
C GLY A 686 11.91 -34.50 -1.24
N LEU A 687 12.40 -33.29 -1.51
CA LEU A 687 12.63 -32.82 -2.88
C LEU A 687 13.65 -33.72 -3.61
N ALA A 688 14.73 -34.10 -2.93
CA ALA A 688 15.73 -35.02 -3.49
C ALA A 688 15.11 -36.38 -3.87
N TYR A 689 14.23 -36.93 -3.01
CA TYR A 689 13.50 -38.16 -3.30
C TYR A 689 12.61 -38.05 -4.54
N HIS A 690 11.86 -36.94 -4.66
CA HIS A 690 11.00 -36.69 -5.82
C HIS A 690 11.78 -36.46 -7.11
N ASN A 691 12.93 -35.79 -7.06
CA ASN A 691 13.80 -35.58 -8.22
C ASN A 691 14.39 -36.91 -8.73
N ILE A 692 14.89 -37.76 -7.82
CA ILE A 692 15.38 -39.11 -8.19
C ILE A 692 14.27 -39.93 -8.84
N ARG A 693 13.07 -39.89 -8.26
CA ARG A 693 11.92 -40.62 -8.79
C ARG A 693 11.48 -40.12 -10.17
N LYS A 694 11.53 -38.81 -10.42
CA LYS A 694 11.25 -38.25 -11.74
C LYS A 694 12.28 -38.71 -12.76
N ALA A 695 13.57 -38.62 -12.42
CA ALA A 695 14.65 -39.09 -13.29
C ALA A 695 14.49 -40.58 -13.66
N GLN A 696 14.15 -41.44 -12.68
CA GLN A 696 13.89 -42.87 -12.91
C GLN A 696 12.65 -43.15 -13.77
N ALA A 697 11.66 -42.24 -13.78
CA ALA A 697 10.46 -42.37 -14.61
C ALA A 697 10.65 -41.86 -16.05
N GLU A 698 11.65 -41.00 -16.27
CA GLU A 698 12.03 -40.47 -17.58
C GLU A 698 13.02 -41.38 -18.33
N GLU A 699 13.65 -42.34 -17.66
CA GLU A 699 14.44 -43.39 -18.31
C GLU A 699 13.53 -44.30 -19.16
N PRO A 700 13.82 -44.51 -20.46
CA PRO A 700 13.05 -45.42 -21.29
C PRO A 700 13.15 -46.85 -20.72
N PRO A 701 12.07 -47.65 -20.74
CA PRO A 701 12.15 -49.03 -20.30
C PRO A 701 13.20 -49.73 -21.17
N LEU A 702 14.24 -50.28 -20.52
CA LEU A 702 15.22 -51.15 -21.17
C LEU A 702 14.47 -52.18 -22.01
N GLU A 703 14.71 -52.17 -23.33
CA GLU A 703 14.23 -53.23 -24.21
C GLU A 703 14.68 -54.57 -23.62
N MET A 704 13.72 -55.41 -23.25
CA MET A 704 13.99 -56.77 -22.84
C MET A 704 14.65 -57.48 -24.03
N LEU A 705 15.98 -57.66 -23.94
CA LEU A 705 16.70 -58.55 -24.84
C LEU A 705 15.99 -59.91 -24.86
N PRO A 706 15.71 -60.48 -26.05
CA PRO A 706 15.03 -61.77 -26.14
C PRO A 706 15.84 -62.82 -25.38
N ALA A 707 15.16 -63.57 -24.52
CA ALA A 707 15.75 -64.66 -23.77
C ALA A 707 16.26 -65.74 -24.73
N GLY A 708 17.56 -65.76 -24.97
CA GLY A 708 18.18 -66.79 -25.79
C GLY A 708 19.54 -66.39 -26.34
N GLU A 709 20.55 -66.29 -25.48
CA GLU A 709 21.92 -66.62 -25.85
C GLU A 709 22.67 -67.06 -24.58
N GLU A 710 23.06 -68.33 -24.55
CA GLU A 710 23.81 -68.94 -23.45
C GLU A 710 25.15 -68.23 -23.27
N ALA A 711 25.44 -67.81 -22.04
CA ALA A 711 26.75 -67.29 -21.69
C ALA A 711 27.82 -68.39 -21.91
N PRO A 712 28.95 -68.11 -22.59
CA PRO A 712 30.03 -69.08 -22.70
C PRO A 712 30.66 -69.30 -21.32
N ALA A 713 30.86 -70.58 -20.98
CA ALA A 713 31.48 -71.01 -19.74
C ALA A 713 32.88 -70.40 -19.60
N ALA A 714 33.15 -69.78 -18.45
CA ALA A 714 34.47 -69.28 -18.09
C ALA A 714 35.43 -70.45 -17.87
N GLU A 715 36.41 -70.62 -18.77
CA GLU A 715 37.59 -71.42 -18.51
C GLU A 715 38.49 -70.68 -17.51
N ALA A 716 38.70 -71.29 -16.35
CA ALA A 716 39.67 -70.85 -15.36
C ALA A 716 41.08 -71.19 -15.86
N THR A 717 41.83 -70.20 -16.35
CA THR A 717 43.26 -70.33 -16.61
C THR A 717 44.06 -69.96 -15.35
N GLU A 718 44.70 -70.97 -14.75
CA GLU A 718 45.77 -70.82 -13.77
C GLU A 718 46.96 -70.05 -14.38
N GLY A 719 47.25 -68.87 -13.85
CA GLY A 719 48.44 -68.08 -14.19
C GLY A 719 49.51 -68.23 -13.13
N ALA A 720 50.41 -69.20 -13.32
CA ALA A 720 51.66 -69.32 -12.57
C ALA A 720 52.69 -68.27 -13.04
N ALA A 721 53.51 -67.83 -12.09
CA ALA A 721 54.53 -66.81 -12.21
C ALA A 721 55.64 -67.11 -13.23
N GLY A 722 56.16 -66.05 -13.86
CA GLY A 722 57.43 -66.05 -14.59
C GLY A 722 57.67 -64.71 -15.27
N GLY A 723 58.58 -63.90 -14.71
CA GLY A 723 58.82 -62.50 -15.09
C GLY A 723 59.68 -62.28 -16.33
N GLY A 724 59.66 -61.03 -16.78
CA GLY A 724 60.41 -60.46 -17.91
C GLY A 724 59.74 -59.17 -18.37
#